data_AF-J9GPZ8-F1
#
_entry.id   AF-J9GPZ8-F1
#
_cell.length_a   1.000
_cell.length_b   1.000
_cell.length_c   1.000
_cell.angle_alpha   90.00
_cell.angle_beta   90.00
_cell.angle_gamma   90.00
#
_symmetry.space_group_name_H-M   'P 1'
#
loop_
_entity.id
_entity.type
_entity.pdbx_description
1 polymer ?
#
loop_
_entity_poly.entity_id
_entity_poly.type
_entity_poly.pdbx_seq_one_letter_code
_entity_poly.pdbx_strand_id
1 'polypeptide(L)'
;MERNEWTKLERLVAAIEQSGIDIAPEYDSYMKLAFALSAVFGDAGRPYFHRICRLSAKYDAADADKLYSGALKRNNGLCSLGTLYHLVGEAGVPLDASMKKDFGTQDSGAKDKKWKTGAPKDLTHARVYNKVNHALTQSQEADEQRKEGPHPDGKPDETTGEPDETTGKPDETTGEPDETTGEPEELSPTEREVMFEGCSPSSPLPTFPSYQWPRLVQHILDVAGGDTPCQRDILLLTALSTLGGCMGRMVRISYKSTYFYPCMQLSVTAPPASGKGVMQLVRLLAENVHKEIFRQTLEAEKAYEKEMYRISTLGKARAEVEIPEKPKKKMLLIPGNNSGTGILQLLMDSGGVGIIFEAEADTIVTAIQSEYGKWSDLLRNAFDHQRLAYNRRGNGGEYREIEESLLTVVLSGTPEQIKQLIPSAENGLFSRNLFYFLISQPHWEDQFGPCMEDLRSQFNRMGQEWNEELKRLKQLGQFTLQLTLEQKNRFNAFYSQLNERAQVANGYDMVSYVRRLAVNQLRMMEVVALQRMEDELPQGNLSRLKKLPHCEPAGTVNDENRKDGVIPSWNLTMADDDFNAVLSMAEPLYEHATHVLSFLPHEDMKRRSNSEKDRLFAHLPHPFTRKDVKERALELHINPNTALYWLQELSKGGHPIAKVGRGLYDICLEETVHFNPKDD
;
A
#
# COMPACT_ATOMS: atom_id res chain seq x y z
N MET A 1 6.32 49.14 22.87
CA MET A 1 6.83 48.16 21.88
C MET A 1 5.81 47.90 20.77
N GLU A 2 4.51 47.71 21.09
CA GLU A 2 3.46 47.41 20.08
C GLU A 2 3.24 48.48 18.99
N ARG A 3 3.39 49.78 19.29
CA ARG A 3 3.08 50.86 18.32
C ARG A 3 3.99 50.90 17.08
N ASN A 4 5.15 50.22 17.11
CA ASN A 4 6.12 50.22 16.00
C ASN A 4 5.77 49.18 14.92
N GLU A 5 5.27 48.00 15.30
CA GLU A 5 4.95 46.91 14.37
C GLU A 5 3.72 47.20 13.51
N TRP A 6 2.73 47.92 14.04
CA TRP A 6 1.58 48.41 13.28
C TRP A 6 1.97 49.42 12.20
N THR A 7 2.91 50.34 12.51
CA THR A 7 3.41 51.31 11.54
C THR A 7 4.22 50.64 10.43
N LYS A 8 4.96 49.59 10.77
CA LYS A 8 5.68 48.76 9.78
C LYS A 8 4.74 47.98 8.88
N LEU A 9 3.69 47.37 9.44
CA LEU A 9 2.68 46.66 8.66
C LEU A 9 1.96 47.60 7.69
N GLU A 10 1.51 48.76 8.15
CA GLU A 10 0.81 49.74 7.30
C GLU A 10 1.70 50.20 6.13
N ARG A 11 2.97 50.51 6.40
CA ARG A 11 3.93 50.89 5.36
C ARG A 11 4.16 49.76 4.34
N LEU A 12 4.23 48.50 4.81
CA LEU A 12 4.42 47.34 3.94
C LEU A 12 3.19 47.07 3.07
N VAL A 13 1.98 47.12 3.65
CA VAL A 13 0.72 46.95 2.93
C VAL A 13 0.53 48.05 1.89
N ALA A 14 0.88 49.31 2.22
CA ALA A 14 0.85 50.40 1.27
C ALA A 14 1.81 50.17 0.08
N ALA A 15 3.01 49.62 0.32
CA ALA A 15 3.96 49.29 -0.74
C ALA A 15 3.45 48.15 -1.65
N ILE A 16 2.83 47.12 -1.06
CA ILE A 16 2.20 46.01 -1.80
C ILE A 16 1.05 46.56 -2.66
N GLU A 17 0.15 47.35 -2.08
CA GLU A 17 -0.98 47.98 -2.77
C GLU A 17 -0.54 48.90 -3.91
N GLN A 18 0.55 49.65 -3.72
CA GLN A 18 1.12 50.53 -4.75
C GLN A 18 1.79 49.76 -5.88
N SER A 19 2.37 48.59 -5.59
CA SER A 19 2.98 47.72 -6.60
C SER A 19 1.96 46.94 -7.43
N GLY A 20 0.76 46.71 -6.88
CA GLY A 20 -0.29 45.91 -7.53
C GLY A 20 0.07 44.42 -7.69
N ILE A 21 1.11 43.94 -7.02
CA ILE A 21 1.59 42.56 -7.12
C ILE A 21 0.81 41.66 -6.16
N ASP A 22 0.26 40.56 -6.69
CA ASP A 22 -0.30 39.49 -5.87
C ASP A 22 0.82 38.69 -5.20
N ILE A 23 1.05 38.95 -3.93
CA ILE A 23 2.08 38.27 -3.12
C ILE A 23 1.64 36.88 -2.63
N ALA A 24 0.39 36.47 -2.90
CA ALA A 24 -0.16 35.19 -2.46
C ALA A 24 -1.01 34.50 -3.55
N PRO A 25 -0.44 34.18 -4.73
CA PRO A 25 -1.18 33.63 -5.87
C PRO A 25 -1.62 32.16 -5.69
N GLU A 26 -0.98 31.46 -4.75
CA GLU A 26 -1.23 30.05 -4.41
C GLU A 26 -1.81 29.91 -3.00
N TYR A 27 -2.60 28.85 -2.79
CA TYR A 27 -3.26 28.58 -1.51
C TYR A 27 -2.28 28.47 -0.32
N ASP A 28 -1.07 27.95 -0.55
CA ASP A 28 -0.02 27.83 0.47
C ASP A 28 0.46 29.22 0.95
N SER A 29 0.77 30.12 0.02
CA SER A 29 1.16 31.51 0.31
C SER A 29 0.01 32.30 0.95
N TYR A 30 -1.22 32.03 0.50
CA TYR A 30 -2.45 32.62 1.06
C TYR A 30 -2.70 32.20 2.52
N MET A 31 -2.45 30.93 2.84
CA MET A 31 -2.51 30.43 4.22
C MET A 31 -1.37 30.95 5.09
N LYS A 32 -0.14 30.98 4.57
CA LYS A 32 1.02 31.54 5.28
C LYS A 32 0.80 33.01 5.65
N LEU A 33 0.23 33.78 4.72
CA LEU A 33 -0.14 35.19 4.93
C LEU A 33 -1.15 35.36 6.07
N ALA A 34 -2.23 34.55 6.08
CA ALA A 34 -3.24 34.58 7.14
C ALA A 34 -2.66 34.18 8.51
N PHE A 35 -1.79 33.17 8.57
CA PHE A 35 -1.14 32.76 9.81
C PHE A 35 -0.14 33.81 10.33
N ALA A 36 0.63 34.44 9.45
CA ALA A 36 1.58 35.49 9.83
C ALA A 36 0.86 36.71 10.45
N LEU A 37 -0.21 37.18 9.81
CA LEU A 37 -0.97 38.34 10.30
C LEU A 37 -1.76 38.01 11.57
N SER A 38 -2.41 36.84 11.63
CA SER A 38 -3.16 36.42 12.82
C SER A 38 -2.26 36.10 14.01
N ALA A 39 -1.01 35.68 13.80
CA ALA A 39 -0.05 35.42 14.88
C ALA A 39 0.44 36.71 15.56
N VAL A 40 0.67 37.77 14.80
CA VAL A 40 1.28 39.01 15.31
C VAL A 40 0.21 40.03 15.72
N PHE A 41 -0.90 40.09 15.00
CA PHE A 41 -1.91 41.15 15.14
C PHE A 41 -3.29 40.63 15.57
N GLY A 42 -3.43 39.31 15.76
CA GLY A 42 -4.71 38.69 16.12
C GLY A 42 -5.82 39.01 15.12
N ASP A 43 -7.04 39.15 15.61
CA ASP A 43 -8.20 39.49 14.77
C ASP A 43 -8.09 40.91 14.18
N ALA A 44 -7.34 41.82 14.82
CA ALA A 44 -7.10 43.17 14.33
C ALA A 44 -6.21 43.21 13.06
N GLY A 45 -5.52 42.12 12.71
CA GLY A 45 -4.82 41.96 11.43
C GLY A 45 -5.73 41.59 10.24
N ARG A 46 -6.99 41.20 10.49
CA ARG A 46 -7.94 40.77 9.46
C ARG A 46 -8.16 41.82 8.36
N PRO A 47 -8.36 43.12 8.65
CA PRO A 47 -8.53 44.12 7.60
C PRO A 47 -7.32 44.23 6.67
N TYR A 48 -6.11 44.03 7.21
CA TYR A 48 -4.86 44.04 6.44
C TYR A 48 -4.73 42.82 5.54
N PHE A 49 -5.17 41.66 6.02
CA PHE A 49 -5.24 40.45 5.20
C PHE A 49 -6.15 40.64 3.98
N HIS A 50 -7.36 41.17 4.18
CA HIS A 50 -8.27 41.47 3.06
C HIS A 50 -7.70 42.53 2.10
N ARG A 51 -6.99 43.54 2.63
CA ARG A 51 -6.34 44.58 1.82
C ARG A 51 -5.22 44.06 0.92
N ILE A 52 -4.49 43.03 1.36
CA ILE A 52 -3.47 42.37 0.53
C ILE A 52 -4.13 41.41 -0.46
N CYS A 53 -5.06 40.58 0.02
CA CYS A 53 -5.67 39.52 -0.78
C CYS A 53 -6.54 40.06 -1.93
N ARG A 54 -7.11 41.26 -1.81
CA ARG A 54 -7.91 41.90 -2.88
C ARG A 54 -7.15 42.16 -4.18
N LEU A 55 -5.81 42.11 -4.15
CA LEU A 55 -4.98 42.23 -5.35
C LEU A 55 -4.98 40.95 -6.19
N SER A 56 -5.41 39.82 -5.63
CA SER A 56 -5.56 38.56 -6.35
C SER A 56 -6.86 38.54 -7.16
N ALA A 57 -6.78 38.07 -8.41
CA ALA A 57 -7.96 37.85 -9.26
C ALA A 57 -8.91 36.76 -8.71
N LYS A 58 -8.44 35.94 -7.75
CA LYS A 58 -9.20 34.86 -7.11
C LYS A 58 -9.80 35.27 -5.76
N TYR A 59 -9.75 36.54 -5.39
CA TYR A 59 -10.19 37.02 -4.09
C TYR A 59 -11.71 36.92 -3.93
N ASP A 60 -12.14 36.15 -2.93
CA ASP A 60 -13.49 36.18 -2.39
C ASP A 60 -13.45 36.60 -0.91
N ALA A 61 -14.31 37.56 -0.54
CA ALA A 61 -14.31 38.13 0.80
C ALA A 61 -14.79 37.13 1.86
N ALA A 62 -15.72 36.24 1.54
CA ALA A 62 -16.25 35.26 2.50
C ALA A 62 -15.25 34.11 2.72
N ASP A 63 -14.58 33.66 1.67
CA ASP A 63 -13.52 32.64 1.77
C ASP A 63 -12.28 33.16 2.51
N ALA A 64 -11.89 34.41 2.25
CA ALA A 64 -10.82 35.08 2.99
C ALA A 64 -11.16 35.19 4.48
N ASP A 65 -12.41 35.55 4.82
CA ASP A 65 -12.86 35.70 6.20
C ASP A 65 -12.90 34.35 6.94
N LYS A 66 -13.40 33.31 6.26
CA LYS A 66 -13.42 31.94 6.76
C LYS A 66 -12.01 31.40 7.01
N LEU A 67 -11.08 31.68 6.10
CA LEU A 67 -9.69 31.25 6.21
C LEU A 67 -8.97 31.98 7.35
N TYR A 68 -9.15 33.30 7.48
CA TYR A 68 -8.55 34.08 8.57
C TYR A 68 -9.12 33.68 9.94
N SER A 69 -10.43 33.42 10.02
CA SER A 69 -11.09 32.85 11.21
C SER A 69 -10.57 31.46 11.55
N GLY A 70 -10.25 30.64 10.55
CA GLY A 70 -9.59 29.35 10.74
C GLY A 70 -8.16 29.49 11.25
N ALA A 71 -7.41 30.46 10.72
CA ALA A 71 -6.04 30.76 11.13
C ALA A 71 -5.97 31.21 12.59
N LEU A 72 -6.89 32.07 13.05
CA LEU A 72 -6.98 32.50 14.46
C LEU A 72 -7.18 31.34 15.44
N LYS A 73 -7.99 30.34 15.06
CA LYS A 73 -8.29 29.18 15.92
C LYS A 73 -7.20 28.12 15.92
N ARG A 74 -6.49 27.99 14.81
CA ARG A 74 -5.48 26.96 14.57
C ARG A 74 -4.09 27.53 14.61
N ASN A 75 -3.83 28.59 15.37
CA ASN A 75 -2.51 29.21 15.49
C ASN A 75 -1.70 28.59 16.66
N ASN A 76 -0.57 27.99 16.33
CA ASN A 76 0.40 27.25 17.12
C ASN A 76 1.71 28.08 17.22
N GLY A 77 1.72 29.34 16.76
CA GLY A 77 2.81 30.31 16.97
C GLY A 77 4.06 30.13 16.12
N LEU A 78 3.98 29.45 14.96
CA LEU A 78 5.15 29.06 14.16
C LEU A 78 5.30 29.88 12.86
N CYS A 79 4.44 30.90 12.64
CA CYS A 79 4.58 31.93 11.59
C CYS A 79 4.75 33.30 12.26
N SER A 80 5.69 34.11 11.79
CA SER A 80 5.97 35.46 12.31
C SER A 80 5.83 36.51 11.20
N LEU A 81 6.02 37.79 11.54
CA LEU A 81 6.05 38.86 10.54
C LEU A 81 7.15 38.63 9.47
N GLY A 82 8.20 37.87 9.82
CA GLY A 82 9.23 37.37 8.90
C GLY A 82 8.67 36.60 7.69
N THR A 83 7.60 35.84 7.88
CA THR A 83 6.94 35.08 6.80
C THR A 83 6.26 36.03 5.80
N LEU A 84 5.66 37.12 6.27
CA LEU A 84 5.10 38.14 5.40
C LEU A 84 6.21 38.84 4.59
N TYR A 85 7.35 39.15 5.22
CA TYR A 85 8.49 39.75 4.52
C TYR A 85 9.11 38.83 3.46
N HIS A 86 9.20 37.53 3.75
CA HIS A 86 9.64 36.53 2.77
C HIS A 86 8.76 36.51 1.53
N LEU A 87 7.44 36.48 1.72
CA LEU A 87 6.47 36.50 0.60
C LEU A 87 6.56 37.78 -0.23
N VAL A 88 6.77 38.93 0.41
CA VAL A 88 6.96 40.22 -0.27
C VAL A 88 8.28 40.25 -1.05
N GLY A 89 9.34 39.65 -0.51
CA GLY A 89 10.65 39.53 -1.17
C GLY A 89 10.63 38.59 -2.37
N GLU A 90 10.02 37.41 -2.23
CA GLU A 90 9.83 36.44 -3.33
C GLU A 90 8.96 37.00 -4.46
N ALA A 91 7.93 37.78 -4.12
CA ALA A 91 7.06 38.43 -5.09
C ALA A 91 7.70 39.66 -5.78
N GLY A 92 8.90 40.08 -5.33
CA GLY A 92 9.65 41.17 -5.96
C GLY A 92 9.06 42.57 -5.72
N VAL A 93 8.36 42.80 -4.61
CA VAL A 93 7.80 44.12 -4.28
C VAL A 93 8.93 45.12 -3.97
N PRO A 94 8.98 46.30 -4.61
CA PRO A 94 10.05 47.26 -4.40
C PRO A 94 9.94 47.95 -3.03
N LEU A 95 10.86 47.64 -2.12
CA LEU A 95 10.95 48.24 -0.78
C LEU A 95 12.02 49.34 -0.70
N ASP A 96 11.74 50.40 0.06
CA ASP A 96 12.67 51.53 0.28
C ASP A 96 13.87 51.13 1.18
N ALA A 97 14.94 51.93 1.17
CA ALA A 97 16.16 51.63 1.93
C ALA A 97 15.97 51.64 3.46
N SER A 98 14.97 52.38 3.97
CA SER A 98 14.61 52.36 5.39
C SER A 98 13.93 51.04 5.75
N MET A 99 13.01 50.56 4.91
CA MET A 99 12.37 49.25 5.06
C MET A 99 13.40 48.14 4.96
N LYS A 100 14.27 48.16 3.94
CA LYS A 100 15.34 47.15 3.81
C LYS A 100 16.28 47.14 5.01
N LYS A 101 16.47 48.27 5.71
CA LYS A 101 17.30 48.37 6.92
C LYS A 101 16.55 47.96 8.20
N ASP A 102 15.26 48.27 8.32
CA ASP A 102 14.40 47.76 9.38
C ASP A 102 14.26 46.22 9.33
N PHE A 103 14.54 45.61 8.17
CA PHE A 103 14.32 44.20 7.87
C PHE A 103 15.56 43.46 7.32
N GLY A 104 16.76 44.06 7.37
CA GLY A 104 17.98 43.54 6.74
C GLY A 104 18.92 42.83 7.72
N THR A 105 19.10 41.52 7.50
CA THR A 105 20.18 40.61 7.98
C THR A 105 20.76 40.87 9.38
N GLN A 106 20.07 40.38 10.40
CA GLN A 106 20.73 39.71 11.53
C GLN A 106 20.50 38.21 11.40
N ASP A 107 21.56 37.52 11.03
CA ASP A 107 21.78 36.14 11.45
C ASP A 107 21.67 36.09 12.97
N SER A 108 20.52 35.60 13.45
CA SER A 108 20.24 35.47 14.87
C SER A 108 19.43 34.21 15.06
N GLY A 109 20.15 33.11 15.31
CA GLY A 109 19.94 32.07 16.33
C GLY A 109 18.56 31.78 16.94
N ALA A 110 17.45 32.11 16.28
CA ALA A 110 16.12 31.67 16.64
C ALA A 110 15.87 30.36 15.90
N LYS A 111 16.11 29.26 16.61
CA LYS A 111 15.74 27.90 16.21
C LYS A 111 14.32 27.91 15.62
N ASP A 112 14.21 27.64 14.33
CA ASP A 112 12.95 27.31 13.67
C ASP A 112 12.29 26.14 14.40
N LYS A 113 11.39 26.47 15.34
CA LYS A 113 10.37 25.54 15.75
C LYS A 113 9.44 25.42 14.55
N LYS A 114 9.55 24.28 13.87
CA LYS A 114 8.79 23.92 12.67
C LYS A 114 7.27 23.97 12.94
N TRP A 115 6.54 24.77 12.17
CA TRP A 115 5.09 24.67 12.06
C TRP A 115 4.68 23.27 11.58
N LYS A 116 4.13 22.43 12.47
CA LYS A 116 3.47 21.18 12.09
C LYS A 116 2.02 21.46 11.70
N THR A 117 1.78 21.87 10.45
CA THR A 117 0.62 21.37 9.71
C THR A 117 1.05 20.02 9.16
N GLY A 118 0.29 18.97 9.45
CA GLY A 118 0.55 17.60 9.03
C GLY A 118 0.43 17.38 7.53
N ALA A 119 1.28 18.04 6.76
CA ALA A 119 1.62 17.69 5.39
C ALA A 119 3.16 17.71 5.32
N PRO A 120 3.83 16.58 5.06
CA PRO A 120 5.27 16.57 4.90
C PRO A 120 5.64 17.40 3.66
N LYS A 121 6.34 18.53 3.85
CA LYS A 121 7.21 19.07 2.81
C LYS A 121 8.61 18.54 3.08
N ASP A 122 9.10 17.82 2.07
CA ASP A 122 10.44 17.25 1.87
C ASP A 122 10.82 16.04 2.73
N LEU A 123 10.06 14.96 2.55
CA LEU A 123 10.68 13.68 2.23
C LEU A 123 10.74 13.60 0.70
N THR A 124 11.77 14.20 0.10
CA THR A 124 12.03 13.93 -1.32
C THR A 124 12.31 12.44 -1.49
N HIS A 125 11.62 11.82 -2.45
CA HIS A 125 11.77 10.42 -2.88
C HIS A 125 13.25 9.94 -2.92
N ALA A 126 14.18 10.85 -3.24
CA ALA A 126 15.62 10.63 -3.27
C ALA A 126 16.25 10.15 -1.93
N ARG A 127 15.78 10.61 -0.76
CA ARG A 127 16.38 10.23 0.54
C ARG A 127 16.05 8.80 0.99
N VAL A 128 14.90 8.29 0.56
CA VAL A 128 14.50 6.89 0.81
C VAL A 128 15.18 5.97 -0.20
N TYR A 129 15.27 6.40 -1.47
CA TYR A 129 15.97 5.69 -2.54
C TYR A 129 17.50 5.57 -2.30
N ASN A 130 18.16 6.64 -1.84
CA ASN A 130 19.59 6.63 -1.53
C ASN A 130 19.96 5.74 -0.34
N LYS A 131 19.04 5.52 0.61
CA LYS A 131 19.28 4.64 1.77
C LYS A 131 19.16 3.15 1.43
N VAL A 132 18.35 2.82 0.41
CA VAL A 132 18.18 1.45 -0.11
C VAL A 132 19.35 1.07 -1.01
N ASN A 133 19.82 1.97 -1.88
CA ASN A 133 20.97 1.71 -2.74
C ASN A 133 22.30 1.65 -1.98
N HIS A 134 22.51 2.51 -0.97
CA HIS A 134 23.72 2.45 -0.14
C HIS A 134 23.82 1.14 0.68
N ALA A 135 22.69 0.49 0.99
CA ALA A 135 22.66 -0.82 1.62
C ALA A 135 22.88 -1.98 0.61
N LEU A 136 22.49 -1.80 -0.66
CA LEU A 136 22.74 -2.73 -1.76
C LEU A 136 24.23 -2.75 -2.16
N THR A 137 24.89 -1.60 -2.27
CA THR A 137 26.33 -1.52 -2.62
C THR A 137 27.21 -2.12 -1.52
N GLN A 138 26.91 -1.85 -0.25
CA GLN A 138 27.66 -2.39 0.89
C GLN A 138 27.48 -3.90 1.11
N SER A 139 26.36 -4.48 0.67
CA SER A 139 26.12 -5.93 0.77
C SER A 139 26.70 -6.68 -0.43
N GLN A 140 26.75 -6.07 -1.62
CA GLN A 140 27.40 -6.64 -2.81
C GLN A 140 28.93 -6.61 -2.71
N GLU A 141 29.53 -5.51 -2.22
CA GLU A 141 30.98 -5.42 -1.98
C GLU A 141 31.47 -6.39 -0.89
N ALA A 142 30.62 -6.68 0.11
CA ALA A 142 30.92 -7.65 1.16
C ALA A 142 30.79 -9.12 0.71
N ASP A 143 30.01 -9.40 -0.35
CA ASP A 143 29.85 -10.74 -0.94
C ASP A 143 30.87 -11.02 -2.05
N GLU A 144 31.35 -10.00 -2.78
CA GLU A 144 32.47 -10.12 -3.73
C GLU A 144 33.81 -10.33 -3.00
N GLN A 145 34.05 -9.63 -1.88
CA GLN A 145 35.26 -9.84 -1.06
C GLN A 145 35.29 -11.19 -0.31
N ARG A 146 34.17 -11.90 -0.24
CA ARG A 146 34.10 -13.28 0.34
C ARG A 146 34.27 -14.39 -0.70
N LYS A 147 34.24 -14.09 -2.00
CA LYS A 147 34.34 -15.09 -3.08
C LYS A 147 35.73 -15.23 -3.71
N GLU A 148 36.68 -14.36 -3.39
CA GLU A 148 38.08 -14.51 -3.81
C GLU A 148 38.93 -15.13 -2.69
N GLY A 149 38.83 -16.45 -2.56
CA GLY A 149 39.85 -17.29 -1.92
C GLY A 149 40.86 -17.77 -2.97
N PRO A 150 42.15 -17.95 -2.62
CA PRO A 150 43.22 -18.09 -3.60
C PRO A 150 43.23 -19.51 -4.18
N HIS A 151 43.30 -19.62 -5.51
CA HIS A 151 43.64 -20.88 -6.19
C HIS A 151 45.09 -20.80 -6.71
N PRO A 152 45.86 -21.90 -6.64
CA PRO A 152 47.31 -21.90 -6.81
C PRO A 152 47.68 -22.23 -8.25
N ASP A 153 48.73 -21.60 -8.78
CA ASP A 153 49.66 -22.21 -9.74
C ASP A 153 50.82 -21.26 -10.02
N GLY A 154 52.04 -21.68 -9.67
CA GLY A 154 53.27 -20.94 -9.93
C GLY A 154 54.46 -21.58 -9.23
N LYS A 155 55.12 -22.53 -9.89
CA LYS A 155 56.36 -23.20 -9.44
C LYS A 155 57.56 -22.22 -9.37
N PRO A 156 58.60 -22.56 -8.57
CA PRO A 156 59.63 -21.63 -8.13
C PRO A 156 60.79 -21.52 -9.12
N ASP A 157 61.51 -20.40 -9.07
CA ASP A 157 62.88 -20.32 -9.55
C ASP A 157 63.76 -19.56 -8.53
N GLU A 158 65.02 -19.97 -8.50
CA GLU A 158 66.00 -19.90 -7.41
C GLU A 158 66.76 -18.56 -7.31
N THR A 159 67.50 -18.44 -6.19
CA THR A 159 68.70 -17.60 -5.94
C THR A 159 68.46 -16.11 -5.64
N THR A 160 69.07 -15.44 -4.65
CA THR A 160 70.19 -15.70 -3.70
C THR A 160 70.23 -14.53 -2.70
N GLY A 161 70.68 -14.74 -1.45
CA GLY A 161 71.18 -13.64 -0.60
C GLY A 161 70.80 -13.71 0.88
N GLU A 162 71.80 -13.98 1.72
CA GLU A 162 71.80 -14.23 3.18
C GLU A 162 71.33 -13.06 4.07
N PRO A 163 71.03 -13.33 5.37
CA PRO A 163 70.61 -12.32 6.34
C PRO A 163 71.81 -11.68 7.05
N ASP A 164 71.70 -10.41 7.45
CA ASP A 164 72.63 -9.81 8.39
C ASP A 164 71.88 -9.27 9.62
N GLU A 165 72.31 -9.77 10.78
CA GLU A 165 71.93 -9.31 12.11
C GLU A 165 72.78 -8.09 12.45
N THR A 166 72.18 -6.94 12.80
CA THR A 166 72.83 -6.04 13.75
C THR A 166 71.82 -5.24 14.57
N THR A 167 71.94 -5.42 15.88
CA THR A 167 71.38 -4.62 16.97
C THR A 167 72.03 -3.24 17.03
N GLY A 168 71.23 -2.18 17.19
CA GLY A 168 71.70 -0.83 17.54
C GLY A 168 70.60 -0.01 18.21
N LYS A 169 70.79 0.31 19.48
CA LYS A 169 69.97 1.22 20.31
C LYS A 169 70.38 2.70 20.07
N PRO A 170 69.61 3.68 20.58
CA PRO A 170 69.29 4.94 19.90
C PRO A 170 70.33 6.04 20.11
N ASP A 171 70.31 7.05 19.24
CA ASP A 171 70.93 8.34 19.53
C ASP A 171 70.01 9.51 19.17
N GLU A 172 70.00 10.47 20.08
CA GLU A 172 69.20 11.69 20.11
C GLU A 172 69.94 12.82 19.38
N THR A 173 69.29 13.52 18.46
CA THR A 173 69.53 14.97 18.29
C THR A 173 68.33 15.64 17.60
N THR A 174 67.54 16.32 18.42
CA THR A 174 67.07 17.72 18.29
C THR A 174 66.67 18.26 16.90
N GLY A 175 65.35 18.40 16.71
CA GLY A 175 64.70 19.41 15.87
C GLY A 175 63.36 19.79 16.54
N GLU A 176 63.10 21.10 16.65
CA GLU A 176 62.03 21.72 17.44
C GLU A 176 60.59 21.28 17.06
N PRO A 177 59.61 21.36 17.98
CA PRO A 177 58.21 21.05 17.70
C PRO A 177 57.53 22.22 16.99
N ASP A 178 57.01 21.99 15.79
CA ASP A 178 56.11 22.93 15.11
C ASP A 178 54.69 22.78 15.67
N GLU A 179 54.19 23.85 16.28
CA GLU A 179 52.81 23.99 16.73
C GLU A 179 51.90 24.21 15.51
N THR A 180 51.19 23.17 15.06
CA THR A 180 49.99 23.38 14.24
C THR A 180 48.90 22.37 14.58
N THR A 181 47.93 22.84 15.36
CA THR A 181 46.56 22.31 15.36
C THR A 181 45.94 22.55 13.99
N GLY A 182 45.96 21.55 13.12
CA GLY A 182 45.26 21.57 11.84
C GLY A 182 43.77 21.36 12.03
N GLU A 183 42.99 22.41 11.79
CA GLU A 183 41.57 22.35 11.50
C GLU A 183 41.31 21.47 10.26
N PRO A 184 40.21 20.72 10.18
CA PRO A 184 39.88 19.97 8.98
C PRO A 184 39.60 20.92 7.81
N GLU A 185 40.34 20.73 6.72
CA GLU A 185 40.22 21.45 5.45
C GLU A 185 38.76 21.50 4.96
N GLU A 186 38.29 22.73 4.71
CA GLU A 186 37.06 22.99 3.96
C GLU A 186 37.19 22.45 2.53
N LEU A 187 36.47 21.37 2.24
CA LEU A 187 36.27 20.91 0.86
C LEU A 187 35.46 21.95 0.07
N SER A 188 36.02 22.36 -1.06
CA SER A 188 35.51 23.35 -2.01
C SER A 188 34.05 23.09 -2.48
N PRO A 189 33.24 24.13 -2.76
CA PRO A 189 31.84 24.01 -3.17
C PRO A 189 31.65 23.68 -4.67
N THR A 190 32.35 22.67 -5.20
CA THR A 190 32.29 22.33 -6.63
C THR A 190 32.16 20.84 -6.96
N GLU A 191 31.74 20.01 -6.01
CA GLU A 191 31.11 18.74 -6.35
C GLU A 191 29.60 18.96 -6.40
N ARG A 192 29.11 19.41 -7.56
CA ARG A 192 27.70 19.20 -7.92
C ARG A 192 27.47 17.71 -7.75
N GLU A 193 26.60 17.33 -6.82
CA GLU A 193 26.03 15.98 -6.77
C GLU A 193 25.68 15.59 -8.21
N VAL A 194 26.43 14.64 -8.76
CA VAL A 194 26.08 14.02 -10.03
C VAL A 194 24.80 13.26 -9.72
N MET A 195 23.68 13.90 -10.00
CA MET A 195 22.35 13.31 -9.93
C MET A 195 22.37 12.06 -10.81
N PHE A 196 22.36 10.88 -10.18
CA PHE A 196 22.11 9.63 -10.91
C PHE A 196 20.76 9.74 -11.62
N GLU A 197 20.73 9.42 -12.91
CA GLU A 197 19.48 9.31 -13.69
C GLU A 197 18.52 8.35 -12.97
N GLY A 198 17.28 8.79 -12.71
CA GLY A 198 16.23 7.98 -12.08
C GLY A 198 15.81 8.34 -10.66
N CYS A 199 16.34 9.40 -10.03
CA CYS A 199 16.04 9.73 -8.62
C CYS A 199 14.94 10.80 -8.41
N SER A 200 14.09 11.05 -9.42
CA SER A 200 12.95 11.98 -9.28
C SER A 200 11.71 11.28 -8.68
N PRO A 201 10.79 12.00 -8.01
CA PRO A 201 9.46 11.49 -7.63
C PRO A 201 8.58 11.07 -8.82
N SER A 202 9.06 11.32 -10.04
CA SER A 202 8.49 10.95 -11.34
C SER A 202 9.23 9.79 -12.01
N SER A 203 10.16 9.13 -11.31
CA SER A 203 10.84 7.93 -11.83
C SER A 203 9.87 6.76 -11.93
N PRO A 204 9.83 6.05 -13.08
CA PRO A 204 8.94 4.92 -13.28
C PRO A 204 9.22 3.83 -12.25
N LEU A 205 8.17 3.36 -11.59
CA LEU A 205 8.22 2.16 -10.75
C LEU A 205 8.50 0.93 -11.65
N PRO A 206 9.11 -0.14 -11.11
CA PRO A 206 9.47 -1.31 -11.89
C PRO A 206 8.24 -1.93 -12.54
N THR A 207 8.45 -2.47 -13.73
CA THR A 207 7.42 -3.19 -14.49
C THR A 207 7.71 -4.69 -14.49
N PHE A 208 6.73 -5.50 -14.86
CA PHE A 208 6.93 -6.94 -14.93
C PHE A 208 7.90 -7.33 -16.04
N PRO A 209 8.72 -8.39 -15.82
CA PRO A 209 9.52 -8.96 -16.89
C PRO A 209 8.64 -9.44 -18.06
N SER A 210 9.18 -9.35 -19.27
CA SER A 210 8.51 -9.88 -20.45
C SER A 210 8.39 -11.40 -20.36
N TYR A 211 7.19 -11.90 -20.62
CA TYR A 211 6.90 -13.33 -20.63
C TYR A 211 5.77 -13.61 -21.63
N GLN A 212 5.77 -14.81 -22.21
CA GLN A 212 4.69 -15.25 -23.09
C GLN A 212 3.61 -15.93 -22.23
N TRP A 213 2.51 -15.24 -21.99
CA TRP A 213 1.41 -15.72 -21.14
C TRP A 213 0.55 -16.79 -21.85
N PRO A 214 -0.35 -17.49 -21.13
CA PRO A 214 -1.33 -18.38 -21.74
C PRO A 214 -2.17 -17.66 -22.80
N ARG A 215 -2.68 -18.39 -23.81
CA ARG A 215 -3.22 -17.83 -25.06
C ARG A 215 -4.21 -16.69 -24.85
N LEU A 216 -5.20 -16.86 -23.97
CA LEU A 216 -6.22 -15.83 -23.73
C LEU A 216 -5.61 -14.57 -23.08
N VAL A 217 -4.75 -14.75 -22.08
CA VAL A 217 -4.05 -13.65 -21.40
C VAL A 217 -3.13 -12.93 -22.38
N GLN A 218 -2.37 -13.67 -23.18
CA GLN A 218 -1.48 -13.11 -24.19
C GLN A 218 -2.28 -12.32 -25.25
N HIS A 219 -3.40 -12.86 -25.72
CA HIS A 219 -4.26 -12.17 -26.69
C HIS A 219 -4.81 -10.85 -26.14
N ILE A 220 -5.20 -10.80 -24.86
CA ILE A 220 -5.61 -9.56 -24.18
C ILE A 220 -4.47 -8.53 -24.20
N LEU A 221 -3.24 -8.96 -23.89
CA LEU A 221 -2.06 -8.10 -23.87
C LEU A 221 -1.64 -7.64 -25.27
N ASP A 222 -1.81 -8.46 -26.29
CA ASP A 222 -1.43 -8.11 -27.66
C ASP A 222 -2.43 -7.13 -28.28
N VAL A 223 -3.72 -7.26 -27.94
CA VAL A 223 -4.79 -6.40 -28.49
C VAL A 223 -4.88 -5.05 -27.77
N ALA A 224 -4.64 -5.01 -26.46
CA ALA A 224 -4.87 -3.81 -25.65
C ALA A 224 -3.68 -3.36 -24.80
N GLY A 225 -2.57 -4.10 -24.80
CA GLY A 225 -1.38 -3.81 -24.00
C GLY A 225 -0.80 -2.41 -24.17
N GLY A 226 -1.11 -1.78 -25.30
CA GLY A 226 -0.52 -0.52 -25.73
C GLY A 226 1.00 -0.63 -25.90
N ASP A 227 1.64 0.52 -26.07
CA ASP A 227 3.08 0.58 -26.32
C ASP A 227 3.92 0.67 -25.04
N THR A 228 3.27 0.84 -23.87
CA THR A 228 3.97 1.04 -22.60
C THR A 228 3.94 -0.21 -21.71
N PRO A 229 5.06 -0.62 -21.10
CA PRO A 229 5.10 -1.75 -20.16
C PRO A 229 4.09 -1.60 -19.01
N CYS A 230 3.88 -0.39 -18.50
CA CYS A 230 2.90 -0.11 -17.45
C CYS A 230 1.45 -0.42 -17.85
N GLN A 231 1.05 -0.17 -19.11
CA GLN A 231 -0.28 -0.52 -19.60
C GLN A 231 -0.45 -2.03 -19.73
N ARG A 232 0.61 -2.74 -20.17
CA ARG A 232 0.63 -4.21 -20.21
C ARG A 232 0.47 -4.81 -18.81
N ASP A 233 1.15 -4.25 -17.82
CA ASP A 233 1.13 -4.75 -16.44
C ASP A 233 -0.24 -4.62 -15.77
N ILE A 234 -0.90 -3.47 -15.89
CA ILE A 234 -2.24 -3.29 -15.35
C ILE A 234 -3.25 -4.20 -16.06
N LEU A 235 -3.07 -4.44 -17.37
CA LEU A 235 -3.92 -5.37 -18.10
C LEU A 235 -3.71 -6.80 -17.66
N LEU A 236 -2.47 -7.23 -17.47
CA LEU A 236 -2.13 -8.55 -16.94
C LEU A 236 -2.77 -8.77 -15.57
N LEU A 237 -2.55 -7.86 -14.62
CA LEU A 237 -3.13 -7.98 -13.27
C LEU A 237 -4.65 -7.99 -13.29
N THR A 238 -5.26 -7.13 -14.11
CA THR A 238 -6.71 -7.04 -14.26
C THR A 238 -7.26 -8.31 -14.89
N ALA A 239 -6.59 -8.87 -15.90
CA ALA A 239 -6.97 -10.12 -16.57
C ALA A 239 -6.89 -11.29 -15.61
N LEU A 240 -5.76 -11.49 -14.92
CA LEU A 240 -5.60 -12.58 -13.94
C LEU A 240 -6.65 -12.49 -12.82
N SER A 241 -6.93 -11.29 -12.32
CA SER A 241 -7.96 -11.07 -11.29
C SER A 241 -9.36 -11.39 -11.80
N THR A 242 -9.70 -10.92 -13.01
CA THR A 242 -11.04 -11.09 -13.59
C THR A 242 -11.30 -12.53 -13.97
N LEU A 243 -10.34 -13.19 -14.63
CA LEU A 243 -10.42 -14.60 -15.00
C LEU A 243 -10.52 -15.47 -13.76
N GLY A 244 -9.65 -15.25 -12.76
CA GLY A 244 -9.69 -15.95 -11.48
C GLY A 244 -11.04 -15.80 -10.75
N GLY A 245 -11.60 -14.58 -10.72
CA GLY A 245 -12.93 -14.34 -10.18
C GLY A 245 -14.05 -15.10 -10.89
N CYS A 246 -13.93 -15.33 -12.20
CA CYS A 246 -14.89 -16.13 -12.97
C CYS A 246 -14.75 -17.64 -12.73
N MET A 247 -13.55 -18.12 -12.36
CA MET A 247 -13.28 -19.54 -12.09
C MET A 247 -13.92 -20.02 -10.77
N GLY A 248 -14.21 -19.13 -9.81
CA GLY A 248 -14.89 -19.50 -8.56
C GLY A 248 -14.20 -20.67 -7.84
N ARG A 249 -14.88 -21.81 -7.70
CA ARG A 249 -14.37 -23.03 -7.02
C ARG A 249 -13.69 -24.04 -7.94
N MET A 250 -13.50 -23.70 -9.21
CA MET A 250 -13.05 -24.65 -10.23
C MET A 250 -11.59 -25.05 -10.05
N VAL A 251 -10.73 -24.14 -9.59
CA VAL A 251 -9.34 -24.41 -9.25
C VAL A 251 -9.08 -23.97 -7.80
N ARG A 252 -8.26 -24.75 -7.09
CA ARG A 252 -7.81 -24.46 -5.73
C ARG A 252 -6.33 -24.82 -5.55
N ILE A 253 -5.67 -24.22 -4.57
CA ILE A 253 -4.35 -24.63 -4.09
C ILE A 253 -4.34 -24.77 -2.57
N SER A 254 -3.63 -25.78 -2.06
CA SER A 254 -3.45 -25.94 -0.62
C SER A 254 -2.26 -25.14 -0.12
N TYR A 255 -2.49 -24.29 0.88
CA TYR A 255 -1.46 -23.53 1.58
C TYR A 255 -1.88 -23.28 3.02
N LYS A 256 -0.95 -23.39 3.99
CA LYS A 256 -1.24 -23.29 5.44
C LYS A 256 -2.37 -24.22 5.91
N SER A 257 -2.42 -25.43 5.35
CA SER A 257 -3.46 -26.43 5.65
C SER A 257 -4.90 -25.98 5.35
N THR A 258 -5.06 -24.95 4.51
CA THR A 258 -6.35 -24.53 3.97
C THR A 258 -6.30 -24.46 2.44
N TYR A 259 -7.46 -24.36 1.80
CA TYR A 259 -7.56 -24.13 0.36
C TYR A 259 -7.75 -22.65 0.07
N PHE A 260 -7.00 -22.17 -0.91
CA PHE A 260 -7.22 -20.88 -1.55
C PHE A 260 -7.78 -21.09 -2.95
N TYR A 261 -8.58 -20.12 -3.38
CA TYR A 261 -9.18 -20.02 -4.71
C TYR A 261 -8.68 -18.72 -5.37
N PRO A 262 -8.74 -18.60 -6.71
CA PRO A 262 -8.12 -17.51 -7.47
C PRO A 262 -8.89 -16.17 -7.37
N CYS A 263 -9.36 -15.79 -6.18
CA CYS A 263 -10.03 -14.52 -5.92
C CYS A 263 -9.03 -13.50 -5.36
N MET A 264 -8.86 -12.38 -6.06
CA MET A 264 -7.88 -11.35 -5.69
C MET A 264 -8.55 -10.00 -5.45
N GLN A 265 -7.93 -9.16 -4.63
CA GLN A 265 -8.31 -7.77 -4.43
C GLN A 265 -7.21 -6.91 -5.06
N LEU A 266 -7.51 -6.22 -6.14
CA LEU A 266 -6.58 -5.40 -6.92
C LEU A 266 -7.01 -3.94 -6.85
N SER A 267 -6.07 -3.07 -6.49
CA SER A 267 -6.23 -1.62 -6.46
C SER A 267 -5.18 -0.95 -7.36
N VAL A 268 -5.59 -0.55 -8.56
CA VAL A 268 -4.75 0.21 -9.49
C VAL A 268 -4.89 1.70 -9.19
N THR A 269 -3.79 2.30 -8.75
CA THR A 269 -3.73 3.72 -8.38
C THR A 269 -3.09 4.51 -9.51
N ALA A 270 -3.69 5.62 -9.93
CA ALA A 270 -3.01 6.55 -10.82
C ALA A 270 -3.60 7.95 -10.74
N PRO A 271 -2.83 9.00 -11.07
CA PRO A 271 -3.37 10.31 -11.38
C PRO A 271 -4.51 10.26 -12.43
N PRO A 272 -5.36 11.29 -12.49
CA PRO A 272 -6.31 11.44 -13.60
C PRO A 272 -5.61 11.36 -14.97
N ALA A 273 -6.33 10.86 -15.98
CA ALA A 273 -5.84 10.73 -17.36
C ALA A 273 -4.61 9.82 -17.60
N SER A 274 -4.19 8.99 -16.65
CA SER A 274 -3.02 8.09 -16.81
C SER A 274 -3.31 6.75 -17.52
N GLY A 275 -4.30 6.67 -18.40
CA GLY A 275 -4.55 5.46 -19.22
C GLY A 275 -5.28 4.28 -18.54
N LYS A 276 -5.84 4.46 -17.34
CA LYS A 276 -6.57 3.39 -16.59
C LYS A 276 -7.80 2.82 -17.31
N GLY A 277 -8.33 3.53 -18.32
CA GLY A 277 -9.56 3.16 -19.02
C GLY A 277 -9.51 1.78 -19.69
N VAL A 278 -8.31 1.31 -20.04
CA VAL A 278 -8.09 0.00 -20.67
C VAL A 278 -8.59 -1.17 -19.80
N MET A 279 -8.60 -1.01 -18.48
CA MET A 279 -9.12 -2.02 -17.54
C MET A 279 -10.61 -2.34 -17.78
N GLN A 280 -11.39 -1.37 -18.26
CA GLN A 280 -12.83 -1.58 -18.54
C GLN A 280 -13.07 -2.56 -19.70
N LEU A 281 -12.10 -2.73 -20.59
CA LEU A 281 -12.18 -3.74 -21.64
C LEU A 281 -12.17 -5.15 -21.02
N VAL A 282 -11.31 -5.38 -20.03
CA VAL A 282 -11.20 -6.68 -19.34
C VAL A 282 -12.48 -7.04 -18.60
N ARG A 283 -13.22 -6.05 -18.07
CA ARG A 283 -14.54 -6.26 -17.44
C ARG A 283 -15.53 -6.98 -18.37
N LEU A 284 -15.43 -6.81 -19.69
CA LEU A 284 -16.29 -7.46 -20.69
C LEU A 284 -16.13 -8.99 -20.71
N LEU A 285 -14.99 -9.51 -20.25
CA LEU A 285 -14.78 -10.96 -20.10
C LEU A 285 -15.73 -11.54 -19.05
N ALA A 286 -15.88 -10.86 -17.92
CA ALA A 286 -16.83 -11.24 -16.86
C ALA A 286 -18.28 -10.90 -17.22
N GLU A 287 -18.53 -9.89 -18.06
CA GLU A 287 -19.90 -9.51 -18.45
C GLU A 287 -20.65 -10.63 -19.17
N ASN A 288 -19.99 -11.38 -20.04
CA ASN A 288 -20.64 -12.48 -20.77
C ASN A 288 -21.05 -13.61 -19.80
N VAL A 289 -20.17 -13.95 -18.86
CA VAL A 289 -20.46 -14.92 -17.79
C VAL A 289 -21.60 -14.41 -16.90
N HIS A 290 -21.58 -13.13 -16.53
CA HIS A 290 -22.63 -12.49 -15.74
C HIS A 290 -23.99 -12.51 -16.45
N LYS A 291 -24.03 -12.11 -17.73
CA LYS A 291 -25.26 -12.10 -18.54
C LYS A 291 -25.89 -13.48 -18.62
N GLU A 292 -25.08 -14.52 -18.75
CA GLU A 292 -25.57 -15.91 -18.77
C GLU A 292 -26.16 -16.34 -17.42
N ILE A 293 -25.46 -16.07 -16.31
CA ILE A 293 -25.97 -16.36 -14.95
C ILE A 293 -27.27 -15.60 -14.68
N PHE A 294 -27.33 -14.34 -15.09
CA PHE A 294 -28.50 -13.49 -14.92
C PHE A 294 -29.67 -13.95 -15.79
N ARG A 295 -29.43 -14.34 -17.04
CA ARG A 295 -30.43 -14.94 -17.94
C ARG A 295 -31.07 -16.18 -17.32
N GLN A 296 -30.26 -17.11 -16.80
CA GLN A 296 -30.75 -18.30 -16.12
C GLN A 296 -31.60 -17.96 -14.89
N THR A 297 -31.21 -16.92 -14.15
CA THR A 297 -31.98 -16.42 -12.99
C THR A 297 -33.34 -15.88 -13.42
N LEU A 298 -33.39 -15.04 -14.46
CA LEU A 298 -34.64 -14.50 -14.99
C LEU A 298 -35.57 -15.58 -15.54
N GLU A 299 -35.02 -16.61 -16.19
CA GLU A 299 -35.79 -17.76 -16.68
C GLU A 299 -36.40 -18.56 -15.53
N ALA A 300 -35.64 -18.80 -14.47
CA ALA A 300 -36.14 -19.44 -13.26
C ALA A 300 -37.23 -18.60 -12.57
N GLU A 301 -37.05 -17.28 -12.47
CA GLU A 301 -38.06 -16.36 -11.92
C GLU A 301 -39.36 -16.40 -12.73
N LYS A 302 -39.29 -16.35 -14.07
CA LYS A 302 -40.47 -16.47 -14.94
C LYS A 302 -41.18 -17.81 -14.78
N ALA A 303 -40.43 -18.91 -14.66
CA ALA A 303 -41.00 -20.23 -14.42
C ALA A 303 -41.71 -20.30 -13.06
N TYR A 304 -41.11 -19.73 -12.02
CA TYR A 304 -41.69 -19.62 -10.69
C TYR A 304 -42.97 -18.78 -10.69
N GLU A 305 -42.98 -17.61 -11.34
CA GLU A 305 -44.17 -16.75 -11.44
C GLU A 305 -45.32 -17.46 -12.15
N LYS A 306 -45.03 -18.17 -13.23
CA LYS A 306 -46.04 -18.98 -13.97
C LYS A 306 -46.62 -20.08 -13.09
N GLU A 307 -45.77 -20.75 -12.30
CA GLU A 307 -46.21 -21.79 -11.39
C GLU A 307 -47.03 -21.24 -10.21
N MET A 308 -46.59 -20.11 -9.63
CA MET A 308 -47.35 -19.42 -8.58
C MET A 308 -48.71 -18.92 -9.10
N TYR A 309 -48.78 -18.46 -10.35
CA TYR A 309 -50.04 -18.12 -11.00
C TYR A 309 -50.93 -19.36 -11.14
N ARG A 310 -50.41 -20.49 -11.63
CA ARG A 310 -51.13 -21.77 -11.71
C ARG A 310 -51.70 -22.15 -10.34
N ILE A 311 -50.89 -22.12 -9.28
CA ILE A 311 -51.29 -22.43 -7.92
C ILE A 311 -52.38 -21.46 -7.42
N SER A 312 -52.29 -20.18 -7.77
CA SER A 312 -53.30 -19.19 -7.39
C SER A 312 -54.69 -19.46 -7.99
N THR A 313 -54.75 -20.11 -9.16
CA THR A 313 -56.01 -20.47 -9.83
C THR A 313 -56.72 -21.69 -9.23
N LEU A 314 -56.04 -22.47 -8.37
CA LEU A 314 -56.56 -23.73 -7.81
C LEU A 314 -57.58 -23.55 -6.67
N GLY A 315 -57.85 -22.32 -6.22
CA GLY A 315 -58.85 -22.05 -5.17
C GLY A 315 -58.58 -22.86 -3.89
N LYS A 316 -59.51 -23.73 -3.50
CA LYS A 316 -59.40 -24.57 -2.29
C LYS A 316 -58.32 -25.66 -2.39
N ALA A 317 -58.01 -26.15 -3.60
CA ALA A 317 -56.97 -27.15 -3.82
C ALA A 317 -55.54 -26.58 -3.64
N ARG A 318 -55.39 -25.26 -3.50
CA ARG A 318 -54.11 -24.60 -3.17
C ARG A 318 -53.48 -25.11 -1.88
N ALA A 319 -54.30 -25.52 -0.90
CA ALA A 319 -53.79 -26.03 0.38
C ALA A 319 -53.09 -27.40 0.26
N GLU A 320 -53.32 -28.13 -0.84
CA GLU A 320 -52.74 -29.45 -1.10
C GLU A 320 -51.50 -29.38 -1.99
N VAL A 321 -51.17 -28.20 -2.54
CA VAL A 321 -50.03 -28.01 -3.44
C VAL A 321 -48.90 -27.33 -2.69
N GLU A 322 -47.72 -27.94 -2.74
CA GLU A 322 -46.50 -27.39 -2.17
C GLU A 322 -46.12 -26.10 -2.90
N ILE A 323 -45.87 -25.03 -2.13
CA ILE A 323 -45.47 -23.74 -2.69
C ILE A 323 -44.01 -23.86 -3.12
N PRO A 324 -43.67 -23.64 -4.40
CA PRO A 324 -42.29 -23.72 -4.86
C PRO A 324 -41.40 -22.72 -4.12
N GLU A 325 -40.11 -23.03 -3.97
CA GLU A 325 -39.15 -22.08 -3.41
C GLU A 325 -38.89 -20.95 -4.41
N LYS A 326 -38.85 -19.70 -3.94
CA LYS A 326 -38.52 -18.55 -4.78
C LYS A 326 -37.07 -18.68 -5.28
N PRO A 327 -36.80 -18.56 -6.59
CA PRO A 327 -35.45 -18.55 -7.13
C PRO A 327 -34.58 -17.45 -6.51
N LYS A 328 -33.33 -17.80 -6.20
CA LYS A 328 -32.32 -16.85 -5.68
C LYS A 328 -31.81 -15.96 -6.81
N LYS A 329 -31.61 -14.68 -6.52
CA LYS A 329 -31.11 -13.71 -7.52
C LYS A 329 -29.60 -13.82 -7.68
N LYS A 330 -29.14 -14.63 -8.62
CA LYS A 330 -27.70 -14.87 -8.84
C LYS A 330 -27.10 -13.78 -9.73
N MET A 331 -25.96 -13.23 -9.30
CA MET A 331 -25.22 -12.20 -10.02
C MET A 331 -23.72 -12.36 -9.77
N LEU A 332 -22.95 -12.57 -10.85
CA LEU A 332 -21.48 -12.61 -10.74
C LEU A 332 -20.89 -11.21 -10.49
N LEU A 333 -21.19 -10.25 -11.38
CA LEU A 333 -20.82 -8.85 -11.18
C LEU A 333 -21.76 -8.19 -10.16
N ILE A 334 -21.20 -7.79 -9.03
CA ILE A 334 -21.90 -7.10 -7.94
C ILE A 334 -21.58 -5.60 -8.04
N PRO A 335 -22.59 -4.72 -8.13
CA PRO A 335 -22.37 -3.28 -8.12
C PRO A 335 -21.76 -2.81 -6.79
N GLY A 336 -20.67 -2.05 -6.85
CA GLY A 336 -19.93 -1.55 -5.67
C GLY A 336 -20.65 -0.44 -4.91
N ASN A 337 -21.73 0.13 -5.44
CA ASN A 337 -22.55 1.15 -4.77
C ASN A 337 -23.66 0.57 -3.87
N ASN A 338 -23.74 -0.76 -3.73
CA ASN A 338 -24.70 -1.40 -2.85
C ASN A 338 -24.38 -1.19 -1.36
N SER A 339 -25.38 -1.33 -0.50
CA SER A 339 -25.15 -1.43 0.95
C SER A 339 -24.43 -2.73 1.30
N GLY A 340 -23.70 -2.75 2.43
CA GLY A 340 -22.99 -3.96 2.87
C GLY A 340 -23.89 -5.20 2.99
N THR A 341 -25.14 -5.03 3.46
CA THR A 341 -26.13 -6.10 3.50
C THR A 341 -26.63 -6.53 2.13
N GLY A 342 -26.73 -5.60 1.17
CA GLY A 342 -27.12 -5.91 -0.21
C GLY A 342 -26.08 -6.76 -0.92
N ILE A 343 -24.80 -6.44 -0.72
CA ILE A 343 -23.68 -7.22 -1.27
C ILE A 343 -23.62 -8.59 -0.64
N LEU A 344 -23.79 -8.66 0.68
CA LEU A 344 -23.83 -9.92 1.40
C LEU A 344 -24.95 -10.83 0.89
N GLN A 345 -26.16 -10.29 0.67
CA GLN A 345 -27.29 -11.00 0.07
C GLN A 345 -26.95 -11.52 -1.34
N LEU A 346 -26.43 -10.67 -2.23
CA LEU A 346 -26.09 -11.05 -3.61
C LEU A 346 -24.99 -12.11 -3.65
N LEU A 347 -23.99 -12.00 -2.77
CA LEU A 347 -22.91 -12.97 -2.63
C LEU A 347 -23.45 -14.31 -2.14
N MET A 348 -24.32 -14.33 -1.12
CA MET A 348 -24.97 -15.55 -0.62
C MET A 348 -25.89 -16.19 -1.66
N ASP A 349 -26.67 -15.40 -2.40
CA ASP A 349 -27.54 -15.88 -3.47
C ASP A 349 -26.74 -16.54 -4.59
N SER A 350 -25.52 -16.03 -4.83
CA SER A 350 -24.56 -16.51 -5.82
C SER A 350 -23.61 -17.60 -5.28
N GLY A 351 -23.94 -18.23 -4.14
CA GLY A 351 -23.15 -19.33 -3.59
C GLY A 351 -21.77 -18.92 -3.06
N GLY A 352 -21.65 -17.68 -2.60
CA GLY A 352 -20.41 -17.10 -2.09
C GLY A 352 -19.49 -16.51 -3.16
N VAL A 353 -19.81 -16.62 -4.45
CA VAL A 353 -18.94 -16.14 -5.55
C VAL A 353 -19.40 -14.78 -6.05
N GLY A 354 -18.47 -13.83 -6.20
CA GLY A 354 -18.77 -12.51 -6.74
C GLY A 354 -17.54 -11.75 -7.22
N ILE A 355 -17.76 -10.80 -8.11
CA ILE A 355 -16.76 -9.87 -8.61
C ILE A 355 -17.31 -8.46 -8.45
N ILE A 356 -16.56 -7.59 -7.81
CA ILE A 356 -16.80 -6.14 -7.85
C ILE A 356 -15.72 -5.54 -8.74
N PHE A 357 -16.15 -4.85 -9.78
CA PHE A 357 -15.25 -4.23 -10.74
C PHE A 357 -15.69 -2.79 -10.92
N GLU A 358 -14.98 -1.87 -10.28
CA GLU A 358 -15.30 -0.44 -10.30
C GLU A 358 -14.14 0.38 -10.88
N ALA A 359 -14.47 1.25 -11.83
CA ALA A 359 -13.51 2.16 -12.45
C ALA A 359 -13.01 3.25 -11.50
N GLU A 360 -13.80 3.54 -10.46
CA GLU A 360 -13.52 4.59 -9.50
C GLU A 360 -13.75 4.06 -8.09
N ALA A 361 -12.66 4.00 -7.32
CA ALA A 361 -12.67 3.54 -5.93
C ALA A 361 -13.64 4.37 -5.05
N ASP A 362 -13.94 5.61 -5.43
CA ASP A 362 -14.91 6.47 -4.75
C ASP A 362 -16.32 5.85 -4.63
N THR A 363 -16.70 5.04 -5.62
CA THR A 363 -17.96 4.28 -5.60
C THR A 363 -18.06 3.39 -4.36
N ILE A 364 -16.95 2.71 -4.02
CA ILE A 364 -16.88 1.87 -2.83
C ILE A 364 -16.66 2.69 -1.57
N VAL A 365 -15.84 3.74 -1.61
CA VAL A 365 -15.62 4.62 -0.45
C VAL A 365 -16.94 5.18 0.06
N THR A 366 -17.77 5.71 -0.84
CA THR A 366 -19.10 6.22 -0.51
C THR A 366 -20.00 5.13 0.11
N ALA A 367 -19.96 3.91 -0.44
CA ALA A 367 -20.72 2.78 0.11
C ALA A 367 -20.25 2.39 1.52
N ILE A 368 -18.94 2.40 1.78
CA ILE A 368 -18.34 2.13 3.10
C ILE A 368 -18.68 3.22 4.11
N GLN A 369 -18.69 4.49 3.70
CA GLN A 369 -18.97 5.61 4.61
C GLN A 369 -20.45 5.77 4.97
N SER A 370 -21.36 5.09 4.25
CA SER A 370 -22.80 5.13 4.54
C SER A 370 -23.16 4.61 5.95
N GLU A 371 -24.30 5.03 6.51
CA GLU A 371 -24.76 4.67 7.87
C GLU A 371 -24.91 3.14 8.11
N TYR A 372 -24.97 2.35 7.04
CA TYR A 372 -25.05 0.88 7.06
C TYR A 372 -23.73 0.21 6.63
N GLY A 373 -22.66 0.99 6.46
CA GLY A 373 -21.42 0.69 5.75
C GLY A 373 -20.33 -0.03 6.55
N LYS A 374 -20.66 -1.04 7.35
CA LYS A 374 -19.65 -1.96 7.92
C LYS A 374 -19.14 -3.00 6.90
N TRP A 375 -18.94 -2.58 5.65
CA TRP A 375 -18.57 -3.49 4.56
C TRP A 375 -17.04 -3.74 4.46
N SER A 376 -16.19 -2.87 5.01
CA SER A 376 -14.73 -3.14 5.08
C SER A 376 -14.38 -4.47 5.76
N ASP A 377 -15.23 -4.95 6.67
CA ASP A 377 -15.09 -6.27 7.29
C ASP A 377 -15.25 -7.43 6.30
N LEU A 378 -16.24 -7.35 5.41
CA LEU A 378 -16.46 -8.36 4.37
C LEU A 378 -15.26 -8.46 3.44
N LEU A 379 -14.64 -7.34 3.05
CA LEU A 379 -13.43 -7.35 2.23
C LEU A 379 -12.30 -8.11 2.93
N ARG A 380 -12.13 -7.91 4.23
CA ARG A 380 -11.12 -8.63 5.02
C ARG A 380 -11.44 -10.12 5.14
N ASN A 381 -12.69 -10.46 5.39
CA ASN A 381 -13.16 -11.84 5.54
C ASN A 381 -13.07 -12.62 4.22
N ALA A 382 -13.41 -11.98 3.09
CA ALA A 382 -13.38 -12.61 1.78
C ALA A 382 -11.98 -12.92 1.27
N PHE A 383 -10.96 -12.16 1.69
CA PHE A 383 -9.57 -12.50 1.35
C PHE A 383 -9.17 -13.87 1.90
N ASP A 384 -9.60 -14.23 3.11
CA ASP A 384 -9.26 -15.52 3.74
C ASP A 384 -10.35 -16.58 3.50
N HIS A 385 -11.26 -16.34 2.56
CA HIS A 385 -12.42 -17.19 2.25
C HIS A 385 -13.31 -17.50 3.45
N GLN A 386 -13.41 -16.58 4.40
CA GLN A 386 -14.11 -16.83 5.65
C GLN A 386 -15.63 -16.98 5.45
N ARG A 387 -16.23 -17.71 6.39
CA ARG A 387 -17.68 -17.81 6.54
C ARG A 387 -18.27 -16.42 6.70
N LEU A 388 -19.35 -16.16 5.97
CA LEU A 388 -20.16 -14.97 6.17
C LEU A 388 -21.53 -15.39 6.70
N ALA A 389 -22.03 -14.68 7.69
CA ALA A 389 -23.35 -14.90 8.26
C ALA A 389 -23.99 -13.56 8.60
N TYR A 390 -25.30 -13.45 8.43
CA TYR A 390 -26.07 -12.35 8.99
C TYR A 390 -27.47 -12.80 9.41
N ASN A 391 -28.04 -12.03 10.33
CA ASN A 391 -29.39 -12.23 10.82
C ASN A 391 -30.16 -10.90 10.69
N ARG A 392 -31.22 -10.88 9.88
CA ARG A 392 -32.06 -9.70 9.70
C ARG A 392 -33.33 -9.80 10.56
N ARG A 393 -33.52 -8.85 11.47
CA ARG A 393 -34.66 -8.81 12.42
C ARG A 393 -36.01 -8.39 11.83
N GLY A 394 -36.23 -8.48 10.51
CA GLY A 394 -37.49 -8.06 9.84
C GLY A 394 -38.30 -9.22 9.27
N ASN A 395 -39.64 -9.06 9.19
CA ASN A 395 -40.63 -9.97 8.55
C ASN A 395 -40.28 -11.46 8.61
N GLY A 396 -40.23 -12.03 9.81
CA GLY A 396 -40.05 -13.47 10.03
C GLY A 396 -38.66 -13.89 10.51
N GLY A 397 -37.67 -12.98 10.51
CA GLY A 397 -36.33 -13.28 10.99
C GLY A 397 -35.58 -14.19 10.02
N GLU A 398 -34.73 -13.61 9.17
CA GLU A 398 -33.99 -14.39 8.18
C GLU A 398 -32.53 -14.52 8.64
N TYR A 399 -32.16 -15.72 9.08
CA TYR A 399 -30.78 -16.11 9.28
C TYR A 399 -30.24 -16.72 8.00
N ARG A 400 -29.10 -16.22 7.52
CA ARG A 400 -28.40 -16.77 6.37
C ARG A 400 -26.91 -16.89 6.67
N GLU A 401 -26.32 -17.97 6.18
CA GLU A 401 -24.88 -18.15 6.18
C GLU A 401 -24.40 -18.76 4.87
N ILE A 402 -23.12 -18.51 4.57
CA ILE A 402 -22.36 -19.18 3.51
C ILE A 402 -20.99 -19.55 4.08
N GLU A 403 -20.55 -20.78 3.82
CA GLU A 403 -19.34 -21.34 4.44
C GLU A 403 -18.05 -20.64 3.98
N GLU A 404 -17.98 -20.24 2.72
CA GLU A 404 -16.82 -19.58 2.14
C GLU A 404 -17.24 -18.41 1.26
N SER A 405 -16.49 -17.31 1.35
CA SER A 405 -16.67 -16.13 0.51
C SER A 405 -15.54 -15.98 -0.51
N LEU A 406 -15.92 -16.05 -1.78
CA LEU A 406 -15.05 -15.97 -2.95
C LEU A 406 -15.33 -14.65 -3.68
N LEU A 407 -14.86 -13.55 -3.08
CA LEU A 407 -15.03 -12.21 -3.62
C LEU A 407 -13.74 -11.73 -4.29
N THR A 408 -13.83 -11.46 -5.59
CA THR A 408 -12.80 -10.72 -6.31
C THR A 408 -13.17 -9.25 -6.34
N VAL A 409 -12.18 -8.37 -6.15
CA VAL A 409 -12.38 -6.93 -6.17
C VAL A 409 -11.34 -6.32 -7.08
N VAL A 410 -11.77 -5.58 -8.09
CA VAL A 410 -10.89 -4.86 -9.01
C VAL A 410 -11.31 -3.40 -8.99
N LEU A 411 -10.42 -2.56 -8.48
CA LEU A 411 -10.63 -1.13 -8.34
C LEU A 411 -9.56 -0.37 -9.11
N SER A 412 -9.99 0.70 -9.76
CA SER A 412 -9.08 1.78 -10.13
C SER A 412 -9.44 3.06 -9.38
N GLY A 413 -8.44 3.89 -9.07
CA GLY A 413 -8.69 5.13 -8.38
C GLY A 413 -7.51 6.09 -8.39
N THR A 414 -7.74 7.31 -7.93
CA THR A 414 -6.69 8.27 -7.63
C THR A 414 -6.04 7.97 -6.28
N PRO A 415 -4.82 8.47 -6.02
CA PRO A 415 -4.19 8.30 -4.71
C PRO A 415 -5.07 8.76 -3.54
N GLU A 416 -5.84 9.84 -3.73
CA GLU A 416 -6.74 10.36 -2.69
C GLU A 416 -7.92 9.41 -2.42
N GLN A 417 -8.52 8.84 -3.47
CA GLN A 417 -9.59 7.84 -3.29
C GLN A 417 -9.09 6.59 -2.56
N ILE A 418 -7.85 6.16 -2.85
CA ILE A 418 -7.23 5.00 -2.19
C ILE A 418 -6.92 5.30 -0.71
N LYS A 419 -6.48 6.52 -0.37
CA LYS A 419 -6.31 6.94 1.04
C LYS A 419 -7.63 6.92 1.80
N GLN A 420 -8.73 7.31 1.17
CA GLN A 420 -10.05 7.27 1.80
C GLN A 420 -10.55 5.84 1.98
N LEU A 421 -10.25 4.94 1.03
CA LEU A 421 -10.56 3.52 1.14
C LEU A 421 -9.73 2.83 2.23
N ILE A 422 -8.45 3.19 2.36
CA ILE A 422 -7.48 2.60 3.27
C ILE A 422 -6.92 3.71 4.17
N PRO A 423 -7.66 4.11 5.22
CA PRO A 423 -7.26 5.21 6.08
C PRO A 423 -6.04 4.89 6.96
N SER A 424 -5.73 3.61 7.16
CA SER A 424 -4.58 3.13 7.95
C SER A 424 -4.18 1.74 7.46
N ALA A 425 -2.87 1.46 7.42
CA ALA A 425 -2.34 0.14 7.09
C ALA A 425 -2.65 -0.90 8.19
N GLU A 426 -2.91 -0.46 9.43
CA GLU A 426 -3.14 -1.33 10.58
C GLU A 426 -4.48 -2.06 10.54
N ASN A 427 -5.49 -1.52 9.84
CA ASN A 427 -6.85 -2.08 9.83
C ASN A 427 -6.95 -3.42 9.07
N GLY A 428 -5.85 -3.84 8.44
CA GLY A 428 -5.68 -5.10 7.73
C GLY A 428 -6.26 -5.13 6.31
N LEU A 429 -6.75 -4.01 5.78
CA LEU A 429 -7.22 -3.90 4.39
C LEU A 429 -6.04 -3.69 3.43
N PHE A 430 -5.05 -2.87 3.81
CA PHE A 430 -3.85 -2.59 3.02
C PHE A 430 -3.18 -3.88 2.53
N SER A 431 -2.77 -4.75 3.45
CA SER A 431 -2.01 -5.94 3.07
C SER A 431 -2.81 -7.02 2.34
N ARG A 432 -4.14 -6.90 2.22
CA ARG A 432 -4.97 -7.83 1.43
C ARG A 432 -5.11 -7.42 -0.03
N ASN A 433 -4.76 -6.18 -0.36
CA ASN A 433 -4.85 -5.64 -1.71
C ASN A 433 -3.53 -5.78 -2.44
N LEU A 434 -3.58 -6.16 -3.71
CA LEU A 434 -2.52 -5.95 -4.67
C LEU A 434 -2.56 -4.48 -5.11
N PHE A 435 -1.39 -3.85 -5.19
CA PHE A 435 -1.27 -2.46 -5.61
C PHE A 435 -0.43 -2.38 -6.86
N TYR A 436 -0.87 -1.55 -7.79
CA TYR A 436 -0.08 -1.11 -8.93
C TYR A 436 -0.26 0.40 -9.08
N PHE A 437 0.83 1.14 -9.22
CA PHE A 437 0.80 2.60 -9.33
C PHE A 437 1.28 3.03 -10.71
N LEU A 438 0.42 3.72 -11.47
CA LEU A 438 0.78 4.30 -12.76
C LEU A 438 1.19 5.76 -12.58
N ILE A 439 2.29 6.12 -13.22
CA ILE A 439 2.72 7.52 -13.36
C ILE A 439 2.03 8.11 -14.59
N SER A 440 1.60 9.37 -14.49
CA SER A 440 1.05 10.07 -15.64
C SER A 440 2.13 10.31 -16.69
N GLN A 441 1.86 9.99 -17.95
CA GLN A 441 2.73 10.39 -19.04
C GLN A 441 2.70 11.93 -19.16
N PRO A 442 3.86 12.60 -19.20
CA PRO A 442 3.91 14.06 -19.25
C PRO A 442 3.70 14.61 -20.67
N HIS A 443 3.87 13.78 -21.71
CA HIS A 443 3.71 14.19 -23.10
C HIS A 443 2.33 13.84 -23.65
N TRP A 444 1.81 14.70 -24.52
CA TRP A 444 0.61 14.40 -25.30
C TRP A 444 0.89 13.25 -26.27
N GLU A 445 0.10 12.19 -26.19
CA GLU A 445 0.11 11.09 -27.15
C GLU A 445 -1.09 11.23 -28.09
N ASP A 446 -0.85 11.08 -29.39
CA ASP A 446 -1.94 10.99 -30.35
C ASP A 446 -2.75 9.71 -30.14
N GLN A 447 -4.01 9.86 -29.75
CA GLN A 447 -4.92 8.74 -29.50
C GLN A 447 -5.74 8.36 -30.76
N PHE A 448 -5.58 9.10 -31.86
CA PHE A 448 -6.26 8.80 -33.13
C PHE A 448 -5.52 7.69 -33.89
N GLY A 449 -5.90 6.44 -33.62
CA GLY A 449 -5.38 5.28 -34.35
C GLY A 449 -6.17 4.97 -35.64
N PRO A 450 -5.56 4.27 -36.63
CA PRO A 450 -6.24 3.79 -37.83
C PRO A 450 -7.38 2.87 -37.41
N CYS A 451 -8.62 3.26 -37.73
CA CYS A 451 -9.88 2.55 -37.48
C CYS A 451 -9.70 1.22 -36.72
N MET A 452 -9.67 1.31 -35.39
CA MET A 452 -9.63 0.11 -34.55
C MET A 452 -10.84 -0.74 -34.92
N GLU A 453 -10.63 -2.00 -35.29
CA GLU A 453 -11.65 -3.00 -34.98
C GLU A 453 -12.11 -2.71 -33.56
N ASP A 454 -13.41 -2.49 -33.36
CA ASP A 454 -13.97 -2.07 -32.08
C ASP A 454 -13.39 -2.98 -30.98
N LEU A 455 -12.43 -2.47 -30.19
CA LEU A 455 -11.74 -3.24 -29.15
C LEU A 455 -12.78 -3.88 -28.24
N ARG A 456 -13.88 -3.17 -27.98
CA ARG A 456 -15.02 -3.68 -27.24
C ARG A 456 -15.63 -4.91 -27.90
N SER A 457 -15.79 -4.93 -29.22
CA SER A 457 -16.23 -6.12 -29.98
C SER A 457 -15.21 -7.26 -29.86
N GLN A 458 -13.91 -6.98 -29.95
CA GLN A 458 -12.87 -8.01 -29.76
C GLN A 458 -12.93 -8.62 -28.35
N PHE A 459 -13.01 -7.79 -27.31
CA PHE A 459 -13.15 -8.24 -25.92
C PHE A 459 -14.48 -8.93 -25.64
N ASN A 460 -15.57 -8.55 -26.32
CA ASN A 460 -16.82 -9.30 -26.25
C ASN A 460 -16.66 -10.71 -26.85
N ARG A 461 -15.95 -10.87 -27.98
CA ARG A 461 -15.64 -12.18 -28.55
C ARG A 461 -14.78 -13.01 -27.60
N MET A 462 -13.70 -12.45 -27.07
CA MET A 462 -12.87 -13.11 -26.06
C MET A 462 -13.69 -13.52 -24.82
N GLY A 463 -14.61 -12.66 -24.37
CA GLY A 463 -15.50 -12.98 -23.25
C GLY A 463 -16.50 -14.09 -23.55
N GLN A 464 -16.96 -14.23 -24.79
CA GLN A 464 -17.79 -15.35 -25.24
C GLN A 464 -16.99 -16.65 -25.27
N GLU A 465 -15.79 -16.62 -25.86
CA GLU A 465 -14.86 -17.76 -25.89
C GLU A 465 -14.54 -18.24 -24.47
N TRP A 466 -14.22 -17.31 -23.58
CA TRP A 466 -13.97 -17.59 -22.17
C TRP A 466 -15.19 -18.19 -21.45
N ASN A 467 -16.40 -17.70 -21.72
CA ASN A 467 -17.62 -18.27 -21.14
C ASN A 467 -17.87 -19.71 -21.60
N GLU A 468 -17.62 -20.02 -22.88
CA GLU A 468 -17.71 -21.40 -23.37
C GLU A 468 -16.62 -22.30 -22.78
N GLU A 469 -15.40 -21.78 -22.62
CA GLU A 469 -14.30 -22.47 -21.94
C GLU A 469 -14.66 -22.81 -20.49
N LEU A 470 -15.19 -21.84 -19.72
CA LEU A 470 -15.67 -22.08 -18.35
C LEU A 470 -16.75 -23.16 -18.28
N LYS A 471 -17.68 -23.20 -19.23
CA LYS A 471 -18.71 -24.25 -19.29
C LYS A 471 -18.07 -25.64 -19.48
N ARG A 472 -17.07 -25.76 -20.35
CA ARG A 472 -16.33 -27.02 -20.56
C ARG A 472 -15.56 -27.40 -19.30
N LEU A 473 -14.77 -26.49 -18.75
CA LEU A 473 -13.99 -26.72 -17.53
C LEU A 473 -14.89 -27.16 -16.36
N LYS A 474 -16.10 -26.60 -16.26
CA LYS A 474 -17.07 -26.97 -15.21
C LYS A 474 -17.57 -28.41 -15.33
N GLN A 475 -17.62 -28.95 -16.55
CA GLN A 475 -17.98 -30.36 -16.79
C GLN A 475 -16.84 -31.32 -16.42
N LEU A 476 -15.58 -30.84 -16.41
CA LEU A 476 -14.42 -31.65 -16.08
C LEU A 476 -14.24 -31.86 -14.57
N GLY A 477 -14.85 -31.03 -13.72
CA GLY A 477 -14.76 -31.14 -12.26
C GLY A 477 -13.85 -30.07 -11.63
N GLN A 478 -13.29 -30.38 -10.47
CA GLN A 478 -12.44 -29.45 -9.70
C GLN A 478 -10.94 -29.76 -9.91
N PHE A 479 -10.13 -28.72 -10.07
CA PHE A 479 -8.68 -28.81 -10.21
C PHE A 479 -7.99 -28.40 -8.91
N THR A 480 -6.96 -29.12 -8.51
CA THR A 480 -6.12 -28.78 -7.36
C THR A 480 -4.69 -28.61 -7.85
N LEU A 481 -4.18 -27.37 -7.82
CA LEU A 481 -2.80 -27.07 -8.19
C LEU A 481 -1.84 -27.62 -7.12
N GLN A 482 -0.84 -28.37 -7.59
CA GLN A 482 0.22 -28.97 -6.80
C GLN A 482 1.56 -28.44 -7.29
N LEU A 483 2.22 -27.65 -6.44
CA LEU A 483 3.61 -27.25 -6.68
C LEU A 483 4.54 -28.41 -6.32
N THR A 484 5.60 -28.57 -7.13
CA THR A 484 6.66 -29.55 -6.86
C THR A 484 7.41 -29.20 -5.57
N LEU A 485 8.15 -30.15 -5.01
CA LEU A 485 8.97 -29.89 -3.82
C LEU A 485 10.01 -28.78 -4.09
N GLU A 486 10.60 -28.78 -5.28
CA GLU A 486 11.57 -27.77 -5.70
C GLU A 486 10.93 -26.38 -5.83
N GLN A 487 9.76 -26.28 -6.48
CA GLN A 487 9.01 -25.03 -6.57
C GLN A 487 8.64 -24.50 -5.17
N LYS A 488 8.21 -25.36 -4.26
CA LYS A 488 7.93 -24.99 -2.85
C LYS A 488 9.17 -24.45 -2.14
N ASN A 489 10.33 -25.09 -2.32
CA ASN A 489 11.58 -24.64 -1.72
C ASN A 489 11.99 -23.27 -2.25
N ARG A 490 11.91 -23.07 -3.58
CA ARG A 490 12.22 -21.78 -4.24
C ARG A 490 11.26 -20.68 -3.81
N PHE A 491 9.95 -20.97 -3.73
CA PHE A 491 8.93 -20.07 -3.24
C PHE A 491 9.22 -19.63 -1.79
N ASN A 492 9.51 -20.58 -0.91
CA ASN A 492 9.81 -20.29 0.50
C ASN A 492 11.11 -19.50 0.67
N ALA A 493 12.16 -19.82 -0.08
CA ALA A 493 13.43 -19.09 -0.05
C ALA A 493 13.22 -17.62 -0.46
N PHE A 494 12.54 -17.39 -1.60
CA PHE A 494 12.21 -16.05 -2.08
C PHE A 494 11.42 -15.24 -1.04
N TYR A 495 10.33 -15.81 -0.51
CA TYR A 495 9.49 -15.09 0.45
C TYR A 495 10.13 -14.90 1.83
N SER A 496 11.06 -15.76 2.23
CA SER A 496 11.83 -15.58 3.46
C SER A 496 12.72 -14.33 3.34
N GLN A 497 13.47 -14.23 2.24
CA GLN A 497 14.32 -13.08 1.95
C GLN A 497 13.51 -11.78 1.82
N LEU A 498 12.42 -11.81 1.05
CA LEU A 498 11.54 -10.64 0.88
C LEU A 498 10.92 -10.19 2.22
N ASN A 499 10.52 -11.15 3.07
CA ASN A 499 9.95 -10.85 4.38
C ASN A 499 10.98 -10.23 5.34
N GLU A 500 12.23 -10.71 5.35
CA GLU A 500 13.33 -10.12 6.14
C GLU A 500 13.61 -8.68 5.70
N ARG A 501 13.69 -8.44 4.39
CA ARG A 501 13.89 -7.10 3.84
C ARG A 501 12.75 -6.15 4.20
N ALA A 502 11.50 -6.61 4.06
CA ALA A 502 10.33 -5.84 4.44
C ALA A 502 10.31 -5.47 5.92
N GLN A 503 10.72 -6.39 6.80
CA GLN A 503 10.82 -6.16 8.24
C GLN A 503 11.82 -5.06 8.58
N VAL A 504 12.97 -5.02 7.89
CA VAL A 504 14.02 -4.02 8.11
C VAL A 504 13.61 -2.66 7.53
N ALA A 505 13.06 -2.63 6.32
CA ALA A 505 12.79 -1.40 5.58
C ALA A 505 11.54 -0.65 6.06
N ASN A 506 10.44 -1.39 6.31
CA ASN A 506 9.11 -0.79 6.50
C ASN A 506 8.35 -1.37 7.70
N GLY A 507 8.94 -2.31 8.44
CA GLY A 507 8.36 -2.87 9.64
C GLY A 507 7.14 -3.77 9.39
N TYR A 508 6.19 -3.74 10.31
CA TYR A 508 5.13 -4.75 10.39
C TYR A 508 4.13 -4.71 9.25
N ASP A 509 3.82 -3.51 8.73
CA ASP A 509 2.81 -3.35 7.68
C ASP A 509 3.23 -4.06 6.39
N MET A 510 4.50 -3.91 6.00
CA MET A 510 5.02 -4.60 4.83
C MET A 510 5.29 -6.08 5.07
N VAL A 511 5.64 -6.50 6.29
CA VAL A 511 5.70 -7.94 6.62
C VAL A 511 4.32 -8.60 6.44
N SER A 512 3.26 -7.93 6.90
CA SER A 512 1.88 -8.36 6.69
C SER A 512 1.53 -8.41 5.20
N TYR A 513 1.97 -7.40 4.43
CA TYR A 513 1.81 -7.34 2.98
C TYR A 513 2.49 -8.52 2.28
N VAL A 514 3.78 -8.74 2.51
CA VAL A 514 4.58 -9.81 1.85
C VAL A 514 3.94 -11.19 2.07
N ARG A 515 3.47 -11.48 3.28
CA ARG A 515 2.82 -12.76 3.59
C ARG A 515 1.49 -12.98 2.86
N ARG A 516 0.79 -11.90 2.52
CA ARG A 516 -0.48 -11.94 1.76
C ARG A 516 -0.24 -11.84 0.26
N LEU A 517 0.83 -11.16 -0.17
CA LEU A 517 1.34 -11.21 -1.52
C LEU A 517 1.68 -12.65 -1.92
N ALA A 518 2.31 -13.43 -1.02
CA ALA A 518 2.55 -14.86 -1.23
C ALA A 518 1.26 -15.63 -1.57
N VAL A 519 0.17 -15.36 -0.84
CA VAL A 519 -1.14 -15.97 -1.13
C VAL A 519 -1.66 -15.54 -2.51
N ASN A 520 -1.56 -14.25 -2.85
CA ASN A 520 -2.00 -13.75 -4.15
C ASN A 520 -1.14 -14.29 -5.32
N GLN A 521 0.15 -14.53 -5.14
CA GLN A 521 0.98 -15.18 -6.16
C GLN A 521 0.51 -16.61 -6.42
N LEU A 522 0.19 -17.37 -5.37
CA LEU A 522 -0.38 -18.71 -5.53
C LEU A 522 -1.71 -18.65 -6.30
N ARG A 523 -2.55 -17.63 -6.05
CA ARG A 523 -3.79 -17.39 -6.81
C ARG A 523 -3.56 -17.08 -8.28
N MET A 524 -2.54 -16.30 -8.60
CA MET A 524 -2.14 -16.06 -9.98
C MET A 524 -1.65 -17.36 -10.64
N MET A 525 -0.89 -18.19 -9.92
CA MET A 525 -0.42 -19.49 -10.40
C MET A 525 -1.59 -20.44 -10.73
N GLU A 526 -2.66 -20.43 -9.95
CA GLU A 526 -3.89 -21.20 -10.23
C GLU A 526 -4.50 -20.81 -11.58
N VAL A 527 -4.63 -19.51 -11.86
CA VAL A 527 -5.18 -19.00 -13.12
C VAL A 527 -4.30 -19.39 -14.29
N VAL A 528 -2.98 -19.16 -14.18
CA VAL A 528 -2.02 -19.45 -15.25
C VAL A 528 -1.96 -20.94 -15.55
N ALA A 529 -1.84 -21.79 -14.53
CA ALA A 529 -1.77 -23.24 -14.71
C ALA A 529 -3.04 -23.80 -15.37
N LEU A 530 -4.23 -23.33 -14.97
CA LEU A 530 -5.49 -23.79 -15.56
C LEU A 530 -5.61 -23.36 -17.02
N GLN A 531 -5.21 -22.12 -17.34
CA GLN A 531 -5.20 -21.60 -18.72
C GLN A 531 -4.21 -22.36 -19.61
N ARG A 532 -3.00 -22.68 -19.11
CA ARG A 532 -2.02 -23.50 -19.85
C ARG A 532 -2.54 -24.89 -20.16
N MET A 533 -3.17 -25.53 -19.18
CA MET A 533 -3.79 -26.82 -19.38
C MET A 533 -4.87 -26.76 -20.47
N GLU A 534 -5.71 -25.71 -20.49
CA GLU A 534 -6.71 -25.54 -21.55
C GLU A 534 -6.09 -25.25 -22.92
N ASP A 535 -4.99 -24.50 -23.01
CA ASP A 535 -4.26 -24.28 -24.26
C ASP A 535 -3.84 -25.60 -24.93
N GLU A 536 -3.51 -26.61 -24.13
CA GLU A 536 -3.15 -27.96 -24.59
C GLU A 536 -4.38 -28.86 -24.89
N LEU A 537 -5.59 -28.41 -24.54
CA LEU A 537 -6.88 -29.10 -24.69
C LEU A 537 -7.80 -28.43 -25.73
N PRO A 538 -7.54 -28.60 -27.03
CA PRO A 538 -8.53 -28.20 -28.02
C PRO A 538 -9.82 -29.01 -27.81
N GLN A 539 -10.93 -28.29 -27.54
CA GLN A 539 -12.31 -28.78 -27.46
C GLN A 539 -12.70 -29.61 -26.22
N GLY A 540 -11.91 -29.61 -25.14
CA GLY A 540 -12.32 -30.23 -23.86
C GLY A 540 -12.43 -31.77 -23.87
N ASN A 541 -11.69 -32.46 -24.75
CA ASN A 541 -11.72 -33.92 -24.85
C ASN A 541 -11.10 -34.58 -23.60
N LEU A 542 -11.94 -35.19 -22.75
CA LEU A 542 -11.55 -35.90 -21.53
C LEU A 542 -10.48 -36.98 -21.76
N SER A 543 -10.48 -37.62 -22.94
CA SER A 543 -9.50 -38.65 -23.32
C SER A 543 -8.09 -38.07 -23.50
N ARG A 544 -8.01 -36.80 -23.90
CA ARG A 544 -6.77 -36.04 -24.06
C ARG A 544 -6.30 -35.47 -22.73
N LEU A 545 -7.22 -35.05 -21.86
CA LEU A 545 -6.92 -34.59 -20.50
C LEU A 545 -6.11 -35.62 -19.70
N LYS A 546 -6.51 -36.90 -19.74
CA LYS A 546 -5.79 -38.01 -19.09
C LYS A 546 -4.37 -38.25 -19.63
N LYS A 547 -4.01 -37.66 -20.78
CA LYS A 547 -2.70 -37.81 -21.42
C LYS A 547 -1.81 -36.59 -21.23
N LEU A 548 -2.32 -35.51 -20.62
CA LEU A 548 -1.52 -34.33 -20.37
C LEU A 548 -0.48 -34.64 -19.30
N PRO A 549 0.79 -34.24 -19.50
CA PRO A 549 1.84 -34.45 -18.51
C PRO A 549 1.58 -33.67 -17.22
N HIS A 550 0.84 -32.56 -17.32
CA HIS A 550 0.61 -31.64 -16.21
C HIS A 550 -0.74 -31.80 -15.51
N CYS A 551 -1.55 -32.81 -15.86
CA CYS A 551 -2.87 -33.02 -15.28
C CYS A 551 -3.18 -34.51 -15.09
N GLU A 552 -3.47 -34.91 -13.86
CA GLU A 552 -3.80 -36.30 -13.51
C GLU A 552 -5.07 -36.38 -12.64
N PRO A 553 -5.85 -37.47 -12.70
CA PRO A 553 -7.00 -37.64 -11.82
C PRO A 553 -6.58 -37.69 -10.34
N ALA A 554 -7.25 -36.93 -9.47
CA ALA A 554 -6.96 -36.95 -8.05
C ALA A 554 -7.61 -38.18 -7.37
N GLY A 555 -6.78 -39.05 -6.78
CA GLY A 555 -7.20 -40.24 -6.04
C GLY A 555 -7.58 -41.45 -6.92
N THR A 556 -7.96 -42.56 -6.28
CA THR A 556 -8.49 -43.75 -6.96
C THR A 556 -9.92 -43.50 -7.41
N VAL A 557 -10.08 -43.12 -8.68
CA VAL A 557 -11.40 -43.09 -9.35
C VAL A 557 -11.90 -44.54 -9.48
N ASN A 558 -13.07 -44.86 -8.92
CA ASN A 558 -13.70 -46.18 -9.09
C ASN A 558 -13.84 -46.50 -10.59
N ASP A 559 -13.62 -47.76 -10.98
CA ASP A 559 -13.56 -48.19 -12.38
C ASP A 559 -14.86 -47.90 -13.17
N GLU A 560 -16.02 -47.86 -12.50
CA GLU A 560 -17.30 -47.45 -13.08
C GLU A 560 -17.29 -45.96 -13.46
N ASN A 561 -16.93 -45.07 -12.53
CA ASN A 561 -16.77 -43.64 -12.80
C ASN A 561 -15.68 -43.36 -13.85
N ARG A 562 -14.65 -44.22 -13.91
CA ARG A 562 -13.58 -44.14 -14.91
C ARG A 562 -14.06 -44.51 -16.31
N LYS A 563 -15.00 -45.46 -16.43
CA LYS A 563 -15.68 -45.86 -17.68
C LYS A 563 -16.69 -44.80 -18.16
N ASP A 564 -17.41 -44.17 -17.24
CA ASP A 564 -18.42 -43.16 -17.55
C ASP A 564 -17.82 -41.74 -17.74
N GLY A 565 -16.51 -41.58 -17.52
CA GLY A 565 -15.81 -40.32 -17.72
C GLY A 565 -16.07 -39.27 -16.64
N VAL A 566 -16.64 -39.66 -15.51
CA VAL A 566 -16.96 -38.76 -14.39
C VAL A 566 -15.78 -38.74 -13.42
N ILE A 567 -14.84 -37.82 -13.63
CA ILE A 567 -13.73 -37.57 -12.70
C ILE A 567 -14.06 -36.31 -11.90
N PRO A 568 -14.32 -36.41 -10.59
CA PRO A 568 -14.77 -35.27 -9.81
C PRO A 568 -13.63 -34.26 -9.53
N SER A 569 -12.37 -34.73 -9.56
CA SER A 569 -11.22 -33.93 -9.15
C SER A 569 -9.93 -34.31 -9.88
N TRP A 570 -9.09 -33.30 -10.14
CA TRP A 570 -7.83 -33.40 -10.86
C TRP A 570 -6.69 -32.75 -10.07
N ASN A 571 -5.51 -33.35 -10.10
CA ASN A 571 -4.27 -32.69 -9.70
C ASN A 571 -3.69 -32.00 -10.94
N LEU A 572 -3.42 -30.71 -10.80
CA LEU A 572 -2.81 -29.86 -11.82
C LEU A 572 -1.39 -29.52 -11.38
N THR A 573 -0.43 -29.53 -12.28
CA THR A 573 0.94 -29.07 -12.04
C THR A 573 1.26 -27.89 -12.94
N MET A 574 2.30 -27.13 -12.59
CA MET A 574 2.72 -25.92 -13.29
C MET A 574 4.14 -26.10 -13.81
N ALA A 575 4.39 -25.67 -15.05
CA ALA A 575 5.73 -25.63 -15.62
C ALA A 575 6.62 -24.60 -14.89
N ASP A 576 7.93 -24.85 -14.87
CA ASP A 576 8.87 -23.99 -14.14
C ASP A 576 8.96 -22.58 -14.71
N ASP A 577 8.85 -22.41 -16.02
CA ASP A 577 8.86 -21.08 -16.66
C ASP A 577 7.64 -20.25 -16.25
N ASP A 578 6.45 -20.86 -16.22
CA ASP A 578 5.25 -20.19 -15.74
C ASP A 578 5.39 -19.84 -14.26
N PHE A 579 5.88 -20.78 -13.45
CA PHE A 579 6.09 -20.57 -12.01
C PHE A 579 7.04 -19.39 -11.77
N ASN A 580 8.13 -19.31 -12.52
CA ASN A 580 9.11 -18.23 -12.46
C ASN A 580 8.54 -16.90 -12.91
N ALA A 581 7.79 -16.90 -14.02
CA ALA A 581 7.16 -15.71 -14.57
C ALA A 581 6.20 -15.10 -13.55
N VAL A 582 5.31 -15.91 -12.97
CA VAL A 582 4.42 -15.44 -11.91
C VAL A 582 5.25 -14.95 -10.73
N LEU A 583 6.16 -15.77 -10.17
CA LEU A 583 6.97 -15.40 -9.00
C LEU A 583 7.73 -14.07 -9.18
N SER A 584 8.23 -13.79 -10.40
CA SER A 584 8.95 -12.56 -10.73
C SER A 584 8.11 -11.28 -10.59
N MET A 585 6.78 -11.39 -10.63
CA MET A 585 5.87 -10.25 -10.41
C MET A 585 5.87 -9.75 -8.96
N ALA A 586 6.31 -10.56 -8.00
CA ALA A 586 6.24 -10.24 -6.58
C ALA A 586 7.10 -9.03 -6.20
N GLU A 587 8.26 -8.88 -6.83
CA GLU A 587 9.20 -7.79 -6.54
C GLU A 587 8.65 -6.42 -7.00
N PRO A 588 8.19 -6.25 -8.26
CA PRO A 588 7.51 -5.01 -8.66
C PRO A 588 6.27 -4.72 -7.82
N LEU A 589 5.44 -5.73 -7.53
CA LEU A 589 4.24 -5.55 -6.68
C LEU A 589 4.58 -5.07 -5.26
N TYR A 590 5.67 -5.58 -4.68
CA TYR A 590 6.18 -5.11 -3.39
C TYR A 590 6.60 -3.63 -3.45
N GLU A 591 7.29 -3.21 -4.51
CA GLU A 591 7.69 -1.81 -4.69
C GLU A 591 6.50 -0.88 -4.89
N HIS A 592 5.52 -1.28 -5.72
CA HIS A 592 4.27 -0.53 -5.87
C HIS A 592 3.52 -0.40 -4.54
N ALA A 593 3.45 -1.47 -3.74
CA ALA A 593 2.82 -1.43 -2.43
C ALA A 593 3.58 -0.54 -1.43
N THR A 594 4.90 -0.55 -1.49
CA THR A 594 5.75 0.34 -0.69
C THR A 594 5.51 1.80 -1.06
N HIS A 595 5.38 2.09 -2.36
CA HIS A 595 5.02 3.42 -2.84
C HIS A 595 3.62 3.84 -2.34
N VAL A 596 2.62 2.95 -2.42
CA VAL A 596 1.29 3.24 -1.87
C VAL A 596 1.35 3.51 -0.37
N LEU A 597 2.04 2.67 0.39
CA LEU A 597 2.22 2.84 1.83
C LEU A 597 2.82 4.21 2.19
N SER A 598 3.76 4.70 1.36
CA SER A 598 4.47 5.96 1.62
C SER A 598 3.56 7.21 1.65
N PHE A 599 2.41 7.16 0.99
CA PHE A 599 1.44 8.25 0.98
C PHE A 599 0.17 7.97 1.80
N LEU A 600 0.02 6.78 2.37
CA LEU A 600 -1.08 6.50 3.30
C LEU A 600 -0.87 7.27 4.62
N PRO A 601 -1.96 7.64 5.33
CA PRO A 601 -1.83 8.30 6.61
C PRO A 601 -1.07 7.41 7.61
N HIS A 602 0.00 7.95 8.22
CA HIS A 602 0.68 7.29 9.34
C HIS A 602 -0.11 7.54 10.61
N GLU A 603 -0.59 6.49 11.26
CA GLU A 603 -1.00 6.56 12.66
C GLU A 603 0.26 6.45 13.53
N ASP A 604 0.51 7.46 14.38
CA ASP A 604 1.57 7.40 15.39
C ASP A 604 1.29 6.20 16.32
N MET A 605 1.92 5.06 16.07
CA MET A 605 1.85 3.86 16.91
C MET A 605 2.33 4.17 18.34
N LYS A 606 1.40 4.53 19.23
CA LYS A 606 1.65 4.64 20.68
C LYS A 606 1.67 3.28 21.41
N ARG A 607 1.67 2.14 20.72
CA ARG A 607 1.37 0.82 21.33
C ARG A 607 2.56 -0.15 21.50
N ARG A 608 3.67 0.00 20.77
CA ARG A 608 4.88 -0.83 21.02
C ARG A 608 5.72 -0.32 22.19
N SER A 609 5.74 0.99 22.41
CA SER A 609 6.57 1.59 23.44
C SER A 609 6.26 1.02 24.82
N ASN A 610 5.00 0.70 25.17
CA ASN A 610 4.69 0.24 26.52
C ASN A 610 5.24 -1.15 26.84
N SER A 611 5.15 -2.15 25.94
CA SER A 611 5.65 -3.51 26.26
C SER A 611 7.18 -3.61 26.27
N GLU A 612 7.86 -2.86 25.39
CA GLU A 612 9.32 -2.78 25.34
C GLU A 612 9.86 -1.98 26.51
N LYS A 613 9.16 -0.91 26.90
CA LYS A 613 9.40 -0.12 28.11
C LYS A 613 9.23 -0.99 29.36
N ASP A 614 8.12 -1.70 29.50
CA ASP A 614 7.87 -2.57 30.66
C ASP A 614 8.92 -3.68 30.76
N ARG A 615 9.29 -4.33 29.64
CA ARG A 615 10.36 -5.34 29.60
C ARG A 615 11.74 -4.78 29.96
N LEU A 616 12.06 -3.59 29.46
CA LEU A 616 13.31 -2.90 29.75
C LEU A 616 13.43 -2.62 31.26
N PHE A 617 12.39 -2.06 31.89
CA PHE A 617 12.45 -1.66 33.30
C PHE A 617 12.22 -2.82 34.28
N ALA A 618 11.53 -3.91 33.88
CA ALA A 618 11.30 -5.08 34.75
C ALA A 618 12.57 -5.92 35.04
N HIS A 619 13.62 -5.77 34.23
CA HIS A 619 14.85 -6.58 34.32
C HIS A 619 16.10 -5.75 34.67
N LEU A 620 15.92 -4.52 35.15
CA LEU A 620 17.03 -3.72 35.66
C LEU A 620 17.35 -4.11 37.10
N PRO A 621 18.63 -4.00 37.52
CA PRO A 621 19.00 -4.19 38.92
C PRO A 621 18.34 -3.14 39.82
N HIS A 622 18.09 -3.48 41.08
CA HIS A 622 17.54 -2.54 42.07
C HIS A 622 18.62 -2.24 43.12
N PRO A 623 19.09 -0.99 43.27
CA PRO A 623 18.84 0.19 42.41
C PRO A 623 19.65 0.15 41.10
N PHE A 624 19.25 0.97 40.11
CA PHE A 624 19.93 1.09 38.80
C PHE A 624 20.33 2.53 38.46
N THR A 625 21.21 2.66 37.47
CA THR A 625 21.73 3.91 36.93
C THR A 625 21.27 4.13 35.49
N ARG A 626 21.52 5.34 34.96
CA ARG A 626 21.35 5.61 33.52
C ARG A 626 22.24 4.73 32.63
N LYS A 627 23.37 4.24 33.14
CA LYS A 627 24.28 3.36 32.40
C LYS A 627 23.62 1.99 32.21
N ASP A 628 23.06 1.43 33.28
CA ASP A 628 22.36 0.13 33.26
C ASP A 628 21.15 0.15 32.30
N VAL A 629 20.41 1.26 32.27
CA VAL A 629 19.29 1.46 31.31
C VAL A 629 19.78 1.45 29.87
N LYS A 630 20.92 2.06 29.56
CA LYS A 630 21.48 2.08 28.20
C LYS A 630 22.01 0.70 27.80
N GLU A 631 22.72 0.03 28.69
CA GLU A 631 23.27 -1.30 28.45
C GLU A 631 22.15 -2.30 28.21
N ARG A 632 21.12 -2.29 29.06
CA ARG A 632 19.95 -3.16 28.89
C ARG A 632 19.12 -2.81 27.65
N ALA A 633 19.06 -1.53 27.29
CA ALA A 633 18.41 -1.12 26.04
C ALA A 633 19.14 -1.68 24.82
N LEU A 634 20.49 -1.66 24.81
CA LEU A 634 21.29 -2.25 23.74
C LEU A 634 21.06 -3.77 23.64
N GLU A 635 21.01 -4.48 24.76
CA GLU A 635 20.72 -5.92 24.82
C GLU A 635 19.32 -6.27 24.28
N LEU A 636 18.34 -5.38 24.46
CA LEU A 636 16.97 -5.54 23.97
C LEU A 636 16.75 -4.93 22.58
N HIS A 637 17.81 -4.48 21.90
CA HIS A 637 17.76 -3.79 20.61
C HIS A 637 16.90 -2.50 20.60
N ILE A 638 16.84 -1.82 21.74
CA ILE A 638 16.15 -0.54 21.94
C ILE A 638 17.16 0.61 21.83
N ASN A 639 16.82 1.69 21.13
CA ASN A 639 17.69 2.86 21.02
C ASN A 639 17.95 3.47 22.43
N PRO A 640 19.22 3.68 22.84
CA PRO A 640 19.57 4.19 24.18
C PRO A 640 18.95 5.55 24.53
N ASN A 641 18.75 6.42 23.54
CA ASN A 641 18.12 7.73 23.75
C ASN A 641 16.62 7.60 24.02
N THR A 642 15.97 6.64 23.36
CA THR A 642 14.56 6.30 23.59
C THR A 642 14.35 5.72 24.99
N ALA A 643 15.22 4.80 25.41
CA ALA A 643 15.20 4.23 26.76
C ALA A 643 15.40 5.30 27.87
N LEU A 644 16.32 6.24 27.65
CA LEU A 644 16.52 7.36 28.57
C LEU A 644 15.35 8.35 28.61
N TYR A 645 14.69 8.57 27.46
CA TYR A 645 13.47 9.36 27.41
C TYR A 645 12.35 8.70 28.24
N TRP A 646 12.16 7.38 28.12
CA TRP A 646 11.20 6.64 28.95
C TRP A 646 11.52 6.72 30.45
N LEU A 647 12.79 6.62 30.83
CA LEU A 647 13.21 6.82 32.22
C LEU A 647 12.85 8.23 32.73
N GLN A 648 13.07 9.26 31.91
CA GLN A 648 12.71 10.64 32.27
C GLN A 648 11.20 10.81 32.43
N GLU A 649 10.38 10.23 31.55
CA GLU A 649 8.92 10.25 31.68
C GLU A 649 8.45 9.52 32.95
N LEU A 650 8.93 8.30 33.20
CA LEU A 650 8.55 7.51 34.38
C LEU A 650 8.95 8.21 35.68
N SER A 651 10.10 8.89 35.71
CA SER A 651 10.56 9.63 36.89
C SER A 651 9.76 10.93 37.17
N LYS A 652 8.93 11.39 36.24
CA LYS A 652 8.15 12.64 36.36
C LYS A 652 6.65 12.40 36.60
N GLY A 653 6.15 11.19 36.34
CA GLY A 653 4.71 10.93 36.14
C GLY A 653 3.98 10.13 37.22
N GLY A 654 4.40 10.17 38.50
CA GLY A 654 3.73 9.39 39.56
C GLY A 654 3.76 7.87 39.37
N HIS A 655 4.66 7.40 38.52
CA HIS A 655 4.89 5.98 38.20
C HIS A 655 5.91 5.37 39.19
N PRO A 656 6.02 4.03 39.27
CA PRO A 656 6.77 3.34 40.34
C PRO A 656 8.30 3.51 40.30
N ILE A 657 8.88 4.45 39.52
CA ILE A 657 10.33 4.66 39.45
C ILE A 657 10.69 6.01 40.07
N ALA A 658 11.43 5.98 41.19
CA ALA A 658 11.87 7.17 41.90
C ALA A 658 13.38 7.39 41.74
N LYS A 659 13.80 8.66 41.77
CA LYS A 659 15.22 9.02 41.81
C LYS A 659 15.69 9.04 43.26
N VAL A 660 16.44 8.01 43.66
CA VAL A 660 16.91 7.80 45.03
C VAL A 660 18.28 8.44 45.33
N GLY A 661 19.01 8.91 44.30
CA GLY A 661 20.32 9.57 44.49
C GLY A 661 20.84 10.31 43.26
N ARG A 662 22.10 10.80 43.31
CA ARG A 662 22.76 11.42 42.14
C ARG A 662 22.96 10.39 41.02
N GLY A 663 22.02 10.36 40.07
CA GLY A 663 22.07 9.46 38.92
C GLY A 663 21.61 8.02 39.21
N LEU A 664 21.09 7.78 40.42
CA LEU A 664 20.60 6.49 40.90
C LEU A 664 19.06 6.51 40.96
N TYR A 665 18.45 5.45 40.45
CA TYR A 665 17.00 5.26 40.31
C TYR A 665 16.62 3.92 40.94
N ASP A 666 15.41 3.84 41.49
CA ASP A 666 14.89 2.60 42.05
C ASP A 666 13.41 2.45 41.77
N ILE A 667 12.92 1.21 41.78
CA ILE A 667 11.49 0.92 41.60
C ILE A 667 10.87 0.82 42.99
N CYS A 668 9.98 1.77 43.31
CA CYS A 668 9.15 1.74 44.50
C CYS A 668 8.18 0.56 44.41
N LEU A 669 8.52 -0.55 45.03
CA LEU A 669 7.56 -1.59 45.38
C LEU A 669 6.72 -1.03 46.55
N GLU A 670 5.40 -0.96 46.39
CA GLU A 670 4.51 -0.58 47.49
C GLU A 670 4.67 -1.58 48.66
N GLU A 671 5.38 -1.19 49.71
CA GLU A 671 5.29 -1.84 51.02
C GLU A 671 4.10 -1.26 51.78
N THR A 672 3.10 -2.11 51.98
CA THR A 672 2.23 -2.22 53.17
C THR A 672 1.79 -0.92 53.84
N VAL A 673 0.49 -0.63 53.69
CA VAL A 673 -0.29 0.23 54.59
C VAL A 673 -0.05 -0.17 56.05
N HIS A 674 0.81 0.57 56.75
CA HIS A 674 0.84 0.55 58.20
C HIS A 674 -0.34 1.37 58.73
N PHE A 675 -1.36 0.67 59.21
CA PHE A 675 -2.37 1.23 60.10
C PHE A 675 -1.68 1.81 61.34
N ASN A 676 -1.80 3.11 61.55
CA ASN A 676 -1.39 3.75 62.81
C ASN A 676 -2.64 3.91 63.70
N PRO A 677 -2.80 3.12 64.78
CA PRO A 677 -3.92 3.25 65.69
C PRO A 677 -3.55 4.30 66.74
N LYS A 678 -3.80 5.56 66.42
CA LYS A 678 -3.92 6.68 67.36
C LYS A 678 -4.38 7.89 66.58
N ASP A 679 -5.70 7.99 66.49
CA ASP A 679 -6.47 9.24 66.48
C ASP A 679 -7.94 8.80 66.69
N ASP A 680 -8.29 8.67 67.97
CA ASP A 680 -9.67 8.81 68.47
C ASP A 680 -9.97 10.31 68.65
#